data_AF-Q0CW35-F1
#
_entry.id   AF-Q0CW35-F1
#
_cell.length_a   1.000
_cell.length_b   1.000
_cell.length_c   1.000
_cell.angle_alpha   90.00
_cell.angle_beta   90.00
_cell.angle_gamma   90.00
#
_symmetry.space_group_name_H-M   'P 1'
#
loop_
_entity.id
_entity.type
_entity.pdbx_description
1 polymer ?
#
loop_
_entity_poly.entity_id
_entity_poly.type
_entity_poly.pdbx_seq_one_letter_code
_entity_poly.pdbx_strand_id
1 'polypeptide(L)'
;MLSSRRHIMADEELGKKDDDHKRRSDREHLWHSKSQWRLPRRRSLLVLVALYLLYLFFKNMPTDLTPVRERPVFAQSQQIPPAQWSRPAPSPAIPDQNPPSRGVPAADNKQDFYYEGEVKFYGLAASLKLFQKLGSHRGTPSHDVVIAGASLESISDLLQLACRMASQKTNEVHFVLMGRDDISIEGLQRVNGISNEDCLINWHDARPDYAQFSTDGRMERAVAVGLKYVYAYIRPQVIITHGESLEQAFFLRGSRSMSREFGIPHITLPSVARNLMWISTLDTHALRVWNDIRVEFLVNAQPESSGSLIRLVRSLQEADYLGSTPGLTIELPADVDPQLLHFLKTLDWPPAAAAEASLKTVEAFYPKDPNVTHVLMLSPQTELAPSFYHYLMYTMLKYKYSARYKQLGSGLFGVSLELPSTHITDDEPFTPPISESDGLSNNAPGRPSPSFLWQAPNTNAALYFGDKWVELHSFLSKRLPILATTPDSSVQERIVSKKYPAVMEYLLELIRAKGYYLLYPAFPASGASSLATVHNELYRFPEEYSDGKAKSADEPPTPIDDPFKPLTADFGQLGAVEKPLSQASTVMPLLDEFSSELVDIDHLPVLSYQGNELSGLAFSRQTEEYAQQFRSRYGGCNDDRVVNVRPDDLFCLSG
;
A
#
# COMPACT_ATOMS: atom_id res chain seq x y z
N MET A 1 45.39 -4.13 -49.28
CA MET A 1 46.03 -3.25 -50.28
C MET A 1 45.25 -1.94 -50.29
N LEU A 2 45.86 -0.90 -49.73
CA LEU A 2 46.25 0.36 -50.40
C LEU A 2 45.05 1.30 -50.61
N SER A 3 44.79 2.26 -49.71
CA SER A 3 45.56 3.49 -49.41
C SER A 3 45.40 4.58 -50.47
N SER A 4 44.95 5.76 -50.02
CA SER A 4 45.64 7.06 -50.16
C SER A 4 44.59 8.17 -50.28
N ARG A 5 44.39 9.00 -49.24
CA ARG A 5 45.18 10.19 -48.85
C ARG A 5 45.25 11.25 -49.95
N ARG A 6 44.93 12.51 -49.59
CA ARG A 6 45.88 13.64 -49.34
C ARG A 6 45.10 14.93 -49.01
N HIS A 7 45.35 15.54 -47.84
CA HIS A 7 46.12 16.78 -47.55
C HIS A 7 45.31 18.08 -47.74
N ILE A 8 44.95 18.82 -46.67
CA ILE A 8 45.75 19.74 -45.83
C ILE A 8 46.39 20.88 -46.65
N MET A 9 45.88 22.09 -46.46
CA MET A 9 46.70 23.28 -46.20
C MET A 9 46.04 24.15 -45.12
N ALA A 10 46.89 24.69 -44.27
CA ALA A 10 46.63 25.54 -43.11
C ALA A 10 46.98 26.99 -43.45
N ASP A 11 46.34 27.92 -42.72
CA ASP A 11 46.83 29.24 -42.26
C ASP A 11 45.84 29.65 -41.14
N GLU A 12 46.18 29.66 -39.84
CA GLU A 12 46.88 30.75 -39.10
C GLU A 12 46.20 32.11 -39.34
N GLU A 13 45.55 32.80 -38.39
CA GLU A 13 45.97 33.17 -37.04
C GLU A 13 44.82 33.72 -36.15
N LEU A 14 44.99 33.56 -34.84
CA LEU A 14 44.65 34.46 -33.70
C LEU A 14 43.19 34.68 -33.24
N GLY A 15 42.92 34.23 -32.01
CA GLY A 15 41.78 34.69 -31.22
C GLY A 15 41.49 33.92 -29.93
N LYS A 16 42.47 33.87 -29.03
CA LYS A 16 42.47 33.16 -27.74
C LYS A 16 41.41 33.66 -26.75
N LYS A 17 40.62 32.76 -26.15
CA LYS A 17 40.22 32.85 -24.72
C LYS A 17 39.74 31.49 -24.17
N ASP A 18 40.57 30.95 -23.28
CA ASP A 18 40.39 29.72 -22.51
C ASP A 18 39.32 29.88 -21.41
N ASP A 19 38.56 28.81 -21.12
CA ASP A 19 37.97 28.52 -19.80
C ASP A 19 37.64 27.02 -19.69
N ASP A 20 38.62 26.21 -19.27
CA ASP A 20 38.43 24.82 -18.84
C ASP A 20 38.70 24.71 -17.34
N HIS A 21 37.66 24.49 -16.55
CA HIS A 21 37.78 24.18 -15.12
C HIS A 21 37.73 22.66 -14.89
N LYS A 22 38.86 22.08 -14.49
CA LYS A 22 38.92 20.82 -13.73
C LYS A 22 39.21 21.12 -12.26
N ARG A 23 38.45 20.50 -11.35
CA ARG A 23 38.68 20.51 -9.89
C ARG A 23 39.05 19.12 -9.38
N ARG A 24 40.17 19.05 -8.67
CA ARG A 24 40.60 18.11 -7.60
C ARG A 24 42.02 18.55 -7.20
N SER A 25 42.52 18.48 -5.97
CA SER A 25 42.04 17.99 -4.68
C SER A 25 42.92 18.62 -3.57
N ASP A 26 42.51 18.41 -2.32
CA ASP A 26 43.33 18.22 -1.12
C ASP A 26 43.78 19.37 -0.19
N ARG A 27 43.37 19.14 1.08
CA ARG A 27 44.10 19.20 2.36
C ARG A 27 44.48 20.57 2.93
N GLU A 28 43.81 20.97 4.02
CA GLU A 28 44.10 20.69 5.45
C GLU A 28 45.05 21.73 6.09
N HIS A 29 44.56 22.29 7.22
CA HIS A 29 45.26 22.76 8.43
C HIS A 29 45.13 24.25 8.84
N LEU A 30 44.31 24.42 9.89
CA LEU A 30 44.62 24.97 11.22
C LEU A 30 45.32 26.36 11.40
N TRP A 31 44.53 27.27 11.99
CA TRP A 31 44.77 28.08 13.20
C TRP A 31 45.67 29.35 13.21
N HIS A 32 45.03 30.42 13.75
CA HIS A 32 45.51 31.50 14.63
C HIS A 32 45.86 32.93 14.11
N SER A 33 44.94 33.86 14.47
CA SER A 33 45.10 34.94 15.49
C SER A 33 45.79 36.29 15.18
N LYS A 34 45.06 37.36 15.58
CA LYS A 34 45.42 38.74 15.96
C LYS A 34 45.78 39.77 14.87
N SER A 35 44.98 40.85 14.79
CA SER A 35 45.35 42.17 15.37
C SER A 35 44.45 43.33 14.91
N GLN A 36 43.81 43.95 15.92
CA GLN A 36 43.46 45.37 16.12
C GLN A 36 43.35 46.35 14.94
N TRP A 37 42.19 47.00 14.81
CA TRP A 37 42.02 48.27 14.10
C TRP A 37 41.27 49.31 14.95
N ARG A 38 41.85 50.51 15.04
CA ARG A 38 41.40 51.68 15.82
C ARG A 38 40.17 52.35 15.17
N LEU A 39 39.24 52.82 16.00
CA LEU A 39 38.03 53.56 15.60
C LEU A 39 38.30 55.06 15.36
N PRO A 40 37.74 55.68 14.29
CA PRO A 40 37.58 57.12 14.20
C PRO A 40 36.16 57.58 14.58
N ARG A 41 36.12 58.76 15.22
CA ARG A 41 35.05 59.47 15.95
C ARG A 41 33.75 59.84 15.20
N ARG A 42 33.33 59.14 14.14
CA ARG A 42 32.09 59.50 13.40
C ARG A 42 30.86 58.59 13.66
N ARG A 43 30.95 57.59 14.54
CA ARG A 43 29.84 56.66 14.83
C ARG A 43 28.99 57.02 16.07
N SER A 44 29.42 57.96 16.92
CA SER A 44 28.66 58.33 18.12
C SER A 44 27.34 59.04 17.83
N LEU A 45 27.25 59.79 16.72
CA LEU A 45 26.02 60.44 16.27
C LEU A 45 24.97 59.43 15.79
N LEU A 46 25.39 58.36 15.11
CA LEU A 46 24.49 57.29 14.67
C LEU A 46 23.95 56.47 15.85
N VAL A 47 24.74 56.29 16.90
CA VAL A 47 24.27 55.60 18.12
C VAL A 47 23.21 56.43 18.85
N LEU A 48 23.36 57.76 18.91
CA LEU A 48 22.34 58.63 19.50
C LEU A 48 21.04 58.66 18.68
N VAL A 49 21.13 58.67 17.35
CA VAL A 49 19.94 58.57 16.48
C VAL A 49 19.28 57.20 16.62
N ALA A 50 20.06 56.11 16.69
CA ALA A 50 19.52 54.77 16.90
C ALA A 50 18.81 54.64 18.26
N LEU A 51 19.38 55.21 19.33
CA LEU A 51 18.75 55.23 20.65
C LEU A 51 17.48 56.08 20.68
N TYR A 52 17.44 57.19 19.95
CA TYR A 52 16.24 58.02 19.83
C TYR A 52 15.12 57.31 19.06
N LEU A 53 15.46 56.57 18.00
CA LEU A 53 14.50 55.74 17.26
C LEU A 53 14.00 54.56 18.10
N LEU A 54 14.86 53.93 18.90
CA LEU A 54 14.48 52.89 19.85
C LEU A 54 13.54 53.42 20.93
N TYR A 55 13.80 54.62 21.44
CA TYR A 55 12.92 55.29 22.39
C TYR A 55 11.54 55.59 21.79
N LEU A 56 11.48 56.09 20.55
CA LEU A 56 10.21 56.30 19.85
C LEU A 56 9.46 55.00 19.58
N PHE A 57 10.17 53.93 19.23
CA PHE A 57 9.59 52.61 19.01
C PHE A 57 8.92 52.06 20.27
N PHE A 58 9.60 52.09 21.41
CA PHE A 58 9.03 51.62 22.67
C PHE A 58 7.92 52.53 23.22
N LYS A 59 7.99 53.84 22.96
CA LYS A 59 6.97 54.79 23.42
C LYS A 59 5.66 54.69 22.61
N ASN A 60 5.74 54.34 21.33
CA ASN A 60 4.58 54.17 20.44
C ASN A 60 4.19 52.70 20.23
N MET A 61 4.71 51.77 21.04
CA MET A 61 4.30 50.37 20.97
C MET A 61 2.91 50.22 21.62
N PRO A 62 1.84 49.92 20.86
CA PRO A 62 0.52 49.70 21.44
C PRO A 62 0.56 48.44 22.31
N THR A 63 0.20 48.56 23.58
CA THR A 63 0.28 47.50 24.60
C THR A 63 -0.86 46.48 24.56
N ASP A 64 -1.69 46.47 23.51
CA ASP A 64 -2.77 45.48 23.36
C ASP A 64 -2.43 44.46 22.27
N LEU A 65 -1.44 43.60 22.53
CA LEU A 65 -1.16 42.42 21.70
C LEU A 65 -1.30 41.17 22.56
N THR A 66 -2.32 40.37 22.23
CA THR A 66 -2.55 39.02 22.77
C THR A 66 -1.41 38.05 22.38
N PRO A 67 -1.15 36.99 23.19
CA PRO A 67 0.02 36.14 23.01
C PRO A 67 0.02 35.30 21.72
N VAL A 68 1.24 34.96 21.28
CA VAL A 68 1.71 34.50 19.96
C VAL A 68 1.06 33.24 19.35
N ARG A 69 0.02 32.65 19.95
CA ARG A 69 -0.57 31.39 19.45
C ARG A 69 -1.66 31.54 18.39
N GLU A 70 -2.06 32.76 18.05
CA GLU A 70 -3.07 33.02 17.02
C GLU A 70 -2.56 34.05 16.01
N ARG A 71 -1.71 33.65 15.05
CA ARG A 71 -1.70 34.29 13.71
C ARG A 71 -1.41 33.29 12.59
N PRO A 72 -2.23 33.31 11.52
CA PRO A 72 -1.89 32.70 10.23
C PRO A 72 -0.82 33.54 9.52
N VAL A 73 0.13 32.85 8.89
CA VAL A 73 1.24 33.46 8.13
C VAL A 73 0.72 34.03 6.82
N PHE A 74 0.69 35.37 6.71
CA PHE A 74 0.57 36.08 5.43
C PHE A 74 1.96 36.21 4.81
N ALA A 75 2.22 35.44 3.76
CA ALA A 75 3.28 35.73 2.79
C ALA A 75 2.66 36.56 1.65
N GLN A 76 3.16 37.79 1.46
CA GLN A 76 2.77 38.69 0.39
C GLN A 76 3.28 38.18 -0.96
N SER A 77 2.37 37.90 -1.89
CA SER A 77 2.63 37.99 -3.32
C SER A 77 1.44 38.64 -4.04
N GLN A 78 1.70 39.85 -4.54
CA GLN A 78 1.00 40.55 -5.63
C GLN A 78 -0.49 40.90 -5.44
N GLN A 79 -0.73 42.22 -5.48
CA GLN A 79 -2.02 42.88 -5.42
C GLN A 79 -2.96 42.38 -6.53
N ILE A 80 -3.90 41.53 -6.15
CA ILE A 80 -5.22 41.43 -6.77
C ILE A 80 -6.18 41.92 -5.68
N PRO A 81 -7.16 42.82 -5.96
CA PRO A 81 -8.07 43.31 -4.93
C PRO A 81 -8.79 42.12 -4.28
N PRO A 82 -9.21 42.20 -3.00
CA PRO A 82 -10.00 41.15 -2.40
C PRO A 82 -11.32 41.08 -3.18
N ALA A 83 -11.43 40.09 -4.07
CA ALA A 83 -12.73 39.66 -4.53
C ALA A 83 -13.48 39.26 -3.27
N GLN A 84 -14.49 40.07 -2.93
CA GLN A 84 -15.53 39.70 -1.99
C GLN A 84 -15.83 38.23 -2.20
N TRP A 85 -15.62 37.42 -1.16
CA TRP A 85 -16.24 36.11 -1.09
C TRP A 85 -17.73 36.39 -1.06
N SER A 86 -18.27 36.53 -2.26
CA SER A 86 -19.70 36.46 -2.48
C SER A 86 -20.08 35.13 -1.88
N ARG A 87 -21.09 35.16 -1.01
CA ARG A 87 -21.90 33.99 -0.70
C ARG A 87 -21.94 33.11 -1.95
N PRO A 88 -21.69 31.79 -1.86
CA PRO A 88 -21.87 30.94 -3.02
C PRO A 88 -23.24 31.29 -3.59
N ALA A 89 -23.24 31.76 -4.85
CA ALA A 89 -24.49 31.95 -5.56
C ALA A 89 -25.22 30.61 -5.44
N PRO A 90 -26.53 30.59 -5.10
CA PRO A 90 -27.26 29.35 -5.02
C PRO A 90 -26.96 28.57 -6.29
N SER A 91 -26.53 27.30 -6.16
CA SER A 91 -26.40 26.42 -7.31
C SER A 91 -27.71 26.57 -8.07
N PRO A 92 -27.69 26.96 -9.35
CA PRO A 92 -28.93 27.00 -10.09
C PRO A 92 -29.46 25.58 -10.04
N ALA A 93 -30.54 25.36 -9.28
CA ALA A 93 -31.41 24.23 -9.54
C ALA A 93 -31.61 24.20 -11.06
N ILE A 94 -31.60 22.99 -11.64
CA ILE A 94 -31.85 22.85 -13.07
C ILE A 94 -33.08 23.71 -13.35
N PRO A 95 -33.00 24.76 -14.20
CA PRO A 95 -34.09 25.70 -14.34
C PRO A 95 -35.35 24.89 -14.65
N ASP A 96 -36.45 25.10 -13.89
CA ASP A 96 -37.69 24.33 -13.98
C ASP A 96 -38.03 24.07 -15.44
N GLN A 97 -37.66 22.89 -15.91
CA GLN A 97 -37.66 22.57 -17.32
C GLN A 97 -39.00 21.93 -17.59
N ASN A 98 -39.91 22.72 -18.20
CA ASN A 98 -41.15 22.18 -18.74
C ASN A 98 -40.85 20.89 -19.51
N PRO A 99 -41.65 19.82 -19.36
CA PRO A 99 -41.38 18.54 -20.01
C PRO A 99 -41.10 18.73 -21.50
N PRO A 100 -40.05 18.08 -22.05
CA PRO A 100 -39.71 18.24 -23.45
C PRO A 100 -40.87 17.75 -24.33
N SER A 101 -41.08 18.38 -25.48
CA SER A 101 -42.17 18.02 -26.38
C SER A 101 -42.02 16.56 -26.85
N ARG A 102 -43.02 15.71 -26.56
CA ARG A 102 -43.08 14.33 -27.09
C ARG A 102 -43.24 14.40 -28.61
N GLY A 103 -42.16 14.07 -29.34
CA GLY A 103 -42.24 13.85 -30.77
C GLY A 103 -43.12 12.64 -31.04
N VAL A 104 -44.32 12.87 -31.57
CA VAL A 104 -45.37 11.88 -31.92
C VAL A 104 -46.22 11.40 -30.71
N PRO A 105 -47.56 11.52 -30.77
CA PRO A 105 -48.45 10.89 -29.81
C PRO A 105 -48.53 9.39 -30.11
N ALA A 106 -47.53 8.62 -29.68
CA ALA A 106 -47.63 7.17 -29.69
C ALA A 106 -48.61 6.75 -28.58
N ALA A 107 -49.77 6.25 -29.01
CA ALA A 107 -50.68 5.53 -28.14
C ALA A 107 -49.91 4.39 -27.45
N ASP A 108 -50.04 4.35 -26.13
CA ASP A 108 -49.78 3.18 -25.27
C ASP A 108 -48.35 2.87 -24.77
N ASN A 109 -47.39 3.80 -24.84
CA ASN A 109 -46.12 3.64 -24.10
C ASN A 109 -46.02 4.61 -22.91
N LYS A 110 -46.35 4.09 -21.72
CA LYS A 110 -46.00 4.67 -20.41
C LYS A 110 -44.49 4.55 -20.15
N GLN A 111 -43.66 5.12 -21.00
CA GLN A 111 -42.23 5.27 -20.71
C GLN A 111 -41.99 6.69 -20.18
N ASP A 112 -41.63 6.77 -18.90
CA ASP A 112 -41.30 8.04 -18.23
C ASP A 112 -40.01 8.67 -18.81
N PHE A 113 -39.16 7.85 -19.44
CA PHE A 113 -37.92 8.24 -20.10
C PHE A 113 -38.05 8.18 -21.63
N TYR A 114 -38.04 9.33 -22.31
CA TYR A 114 -38.26 9.43 -23.76
C TYR A 114 -37.42 10.49 -24.48
N TYR A 115 -36.69 11.34 -23.75
CA TYR A 115 -35.93 12.43 -24.34
C TYR A 115 -34.53 11.97 -24.80
N GLU A 116 -34.22 12.22 -26.07
CA GLU A 116 -32.97 11.84 -26.77
C GLU A 116 -32.26 13.05 -27.43
N GLY A 117 -32.51 14.26 -26.94
CA GLY A 117 -31.92 15.48 -27.49
C GLY A 117 -30.43 15.65 -27.19
N GLU A 118 -29.84 16.74 -27.70
CA GLU A 118 -28.45 17.12 -27.41
C GLU A 118 -28.19 17.24 -25.92
N VAL A 119 -26.98 16.90 -25.47
CA VAL A 119 -26.58 16.96 -24.06
C VAL A 119 -25.97 18.32 -23.75
N LYS A 120 -26.58 19.06 -22.81
CA LYS A 120 -26.10 20.36 -22.34
C LYS A 120 -25.92 20.35 -20.83
N PHE A 121 -24.77 20.84 -20.36
CA PHE A 121 -24.47 20.99 -18.94
C PHE A 121 -24.47 22.47 -18.55
N TYR A 122 -25.44 22.90 -17.74
CA TYR A 122 -25.52 24.29 -17.30
C TYR A 122 -24.64 24.58 -16.06
N GLY A 123 -24.58 23.66 -15.10
CA GLY A 123 -23.81 23.82 -13.86
C GLY A 123 -22.32 23.42 -13.95
N LEU A 124 -21.99 22.48 -14.86
CA LEU A 124 -20.66 21.86 -14.87
C LEU A 124 -19.55 22.84 -15.24
N ALA A 125 -19.75 23.65 -16.28
CA ALA A 125 -18.72 24.57 -16.75
C ALA A 125 -18.39 25.66 -15.71
N ALA A 126 -19.37 26.09 -14.90
CA ALA A 126 -19.16 27.10 -13.87
C ALA A 126 -18.24 26.59 -12.75
N SER A 127 -18.46 25.36 -12.29
CA SER A 127 -17.65 24.74 -11.23
C SER A 127 -16.25 24.33 -11.72
N LEU A 128 -16.13 23.80 -12.94
CA LEU A 128 -14.84 23.33 -13.47
C LEU A 128 -13.85 24.45 -13.83
N LYS A 129 -14.34 25.63 -14.23
CA LYS A 129 -13.47 26.76 -14.61
C LYS A 129 -12.53 27.20 -13.48
N LEU A 130 -12.93 27.02 -12.23
CA LEU A 130 -12.11 27.33 -11.05
C LEU A 130 -10.85 26.45 -10.97
N PHE A 131 -10.92 25.24 -11.50
CA PHE A 131 -9.86 24.24 -11.46
C PHE A 131 -9.10 24.15 -12.79
N GLN A 132 -9.36 25.08 -13.72
CA GLN A 132 -8.63 25.14 -14.97
C GLN A 132 -7.16 25.48 -14.69
N LYS A 133 -6.30 24.46 -14.68
CA LYS A 133 -4.85 24.61 -14.48
C LYS A 133 -4.22 25.32 -15.68
N LEU A 134 -4.31 26.66 -15.74
CA LEU A 134 -3.55 27.50 -16.67
C LEU A 134 -2.06 27.37 -16.33
N GLY A 135 -1.32 26.62 -17.12
CA GLY A 135 0.14 26.62 -17.04
C GLY A 135 0.74 25.98 -15.77
N SER A 136 0.05 25.03 -15.13
CA SER A 136 0.71 24.18 -14.12
C SER A 136 1.97 23.60 -14.74
N HIS A 137 3.13 23.93 -14.17
CA HIS A 137 4.45 23.50 -14.63
C HIS A 137 4.35 22.02 -15.01
N ARG A 138 4.68 21.70 -16.28
CA ARG A 138 4.78 20.31 -16.76
C ARG A 138 5.72 19.56 -15.81
N GLY A 139 5.17 18.87 -14.80
CA GLY A 139 5.99 18.20 -13.80
C GLY A 139 5.34 17.86 -12.46
N THR A 140 4.37 18.63 -11.93
CA THR A 140 3.74 18.25 -10.65
C THR A 140 2.57 17.29 -10.88
N PRO A 141 2.59 16.07 -10.31
CA PRO A 141 1.47 15.12 -10.44
C PRO A 141 0.20 15.72 -9.83
N SER A 142 -0.97 15.53 -10.45
CA SER A 142 -2.27 15.93 -9.86
C SER A 142 -2.53 15.13 -8.59
N HIS A 143 -3.21 15.68 -7.58
CA HIS A 143 -3.58 14.94 -6.36
C HIS A 143 -5.11 14.78 -6.30
N ASP A 144 -5.74 14.92 -7.48
CA ASP A 144 -7.16 15.07 -7.64
C ASP A 144 -7.84 13.68 -7.72
N VAL A 145 -8.80 13.45 -6.82
CA VAL A 145 -9.66 12.26 -6.76
C VAL A 145 -11.07 12.68 -7.12
N VAL A 146 -11.69 11.97 -8.07
CA VAL A 146 -13.10 12.19 -8.41
C VAL A 146 -13.95 11.10 -7.78
N ILE A 147 -14.90 11.48 -6.94
CA ILE A 147 -15.96 10.61 -6.44
C ILE A 147 -17.23 10.99 -7.19
N ALA A 148 -17.86 10.03 -7.86
CA ALA A 148 -19.02 10.32 -8.69
C ALA A 148 -20.17 9.36 -8.39
N GLY A 149 -21.40 9.87 -8.49
CA GLY A 149 -22.60 9.06 -8.34
C GLY A 149 -23.80 9.59 -9.11
N ALA A 150 -24.73 8.68 -9.42
CA ALA A 150 -25.97 8.98 -10.13
C ALA A 150 -27.22 8.68 -9.29
N SER A 151 -27.20 7.62 -8.48
CA SER A 151 -28.28 7.33 -7.51
C SER A 151 -28.13 8.17 -6.24
N LEU A 152 -29.24 8.66 -5.69
CA LEU A 152 -29.24 9.37 -4.39
C LEU A 152 -28.72 8.50 -3.25
N GLU A 153 -29.01 7.20 -3.26
CA GLU A 153 -28.54 6.25 -2.25
C GLU A 153 -27.01 6.13 -2.27
N SER A 154 -26.44 5.93 -3.47
CA SER A 154 -24.99 5.92 -3.70
C SER A 154 -24.34 7.24 -3.30
N ILE A 155 -24.95 8.38 -3.66
CA ILE A 155 -24.44 9.71 -3.32
C ILE A 155 -24.36 9.88 -1.79
N SER A 156 -25.41 9.54 -1.06
CA SER A 156 -25.44 9.67 0.41
C SER A 156 -24.40 8.79 1.11
N ASP A 157 -24.13 7.59 0.60
CA ASP A 157 -23.12 6.68 1.17
C ASP A 157 -21.68 7.15 0.83
N LEU A 158 -21.40 7.49 -0.43
CA LEU A 158 -20.10 8.00 -0.87
C LEU A 158 -19.70 9.32 -0.22
N LEU A 159 -20.68 10.13 0.17
CA LEU A 159 -20.43 11.44 0.74
C LEU A 159 -19.68 11.36 2.08
N GLN A 160 -19.95 10.35 2.89
CA GLN A 160 -19.21 10.12 4.14
C GLN A 160 -17.73 9.82 3.86
N LEU A 161 -17.46 8.95 2.88
CA LEU A 161 -16.11 8.64 2.43
C LEU A 161 -15.40 9.87 1.85
N ALA A 162 -16.09 10.66 1.04
CA ALA A 162 -15.57 11.88 0.42
C ALA A 162 -15.15 12.92 1.48
N CYS A 163 -16.01 13.14 2.48
CA CYS A 163 -15.72 14.08 3.56
C CYS A 163 -14.55 13.62 4.43
N ARG A 164 -14.52 12.32 4.79
CA ARG A 164 -13.37 11.76 5.53
C ARG A 164 -12.09 11.83 4.71
N MET A 165 -12.15 11.65 3.40
CA MET A 165 -10.96 11.75 2.54
C MET A 165 -10.47 13.20 2.43
N ALA A 166 -11.38 14.16 2.31
CA ALA A 166 -11.03 15.58 2.30
C ALA A 166 -10.44 16.05 3.64
N SER A 167 -10.91 15.51 4.77
CA SER A 167 -10.37 15.87 6.09
C SER A 167 -8.90 15.46 6.28
N GLN A 168 -8.43 14.43 5.56
CA GLN A 168 -7.03 13.99 5.59
C GLN A 168 -6.07 14.97 4.91
N LYS A 169 -6.58 15.84 4.01
CA LYS A 169 -5.77 16.81 3.23
C LYS A 169 -4.64 16.18 2.39
N THR A 170 -4.69 14.87 2.18
CA THR A 170 -3.74 14.12 1.32
C THR A 170 -4.12 14.23 -0.16
N ASN A 171 -5.42 14.29 -0.45
CA ASN A 171 -5.98 14.35 -1.80
C ASN A 171 -6.92 15.55 -1.94
N GLU A 172 -7.02 16.09 -3.15
CA GLU A 172 -8.04 17.08 -3.51
C GLU A 172 -9.27 16.33 -4.03
N VAL A 173 -10.37 16.37 -3.29
CA VAL A 173 -11.56 15.55 -3.56
C VAL A 173 -12.61 16.35 -4.32
N HIS A 174 -13.00 15.84 -5.48
CA HIS A 174 -14.04 16.37 -6.35
C HIS A 174 -15.24 15.45 -6.36
N PHE A 175 -16.41 15.96 -5.94
CA PHE A 175 -17.66 15.21 -5.92
C PHE A 175 -18.51 15.58 -7.14
N VAL A 176 -18.83 14.62 -8.00
CA VAL A 176 -19.53 14.84 -9.27
C VAL A 176 -20.90 14.17 -9.28
N LEU A 177 -21.95 14.96 -9.47
CA LEU A 177 -23.33 14.48 -9.56
C LEU A 177 -23.72 14.23 -11.02
N MET A 178 -24.17 13.01 -11.34
CA MET A 178 -24.49 12.60 -12.72
C MET A 178 -25.83 11.87 -12.85
N GLY A 179 -26.73 12.10 -11.89
CA GLY A 179 -28.03 11.43 -11.76
C GLY A 179 -29.16 12.02 -12.60
N ARG A 180 -30.34 11.38 -12.47
CA ARG A 180 -31.62 11.88 -13.02
C ARG A 180 -32.35 12.81 -12.06
N ASP A 181 -32.10 12.63 -10.76
CA ASP A 181 -32.81 13.33 -9.70
C ASP A 181 -32.45 14.82 -9.69
N ASP A 182 -33.47 15.67 -9.58
CA ASP A 182 -33.31 17.12 -9.54
C ASP A 182 -33.31 17.63 -8.11
N ILE A 183 -32.23 17.32 -7.39
CA ILE A 183 -31.97 17.86 -6.06
C ILE A 183 -30.81 18.85 -6.16
N SER A 184 -30.93 20.05 -5.61
CA SER A 184 -29.81 20.99 -5.60
C SER A 184 -28.69 20.49 -4.69
N ILE A 185 -27.44 20.90 -4.95
CA ILE A 185 -26.29 20.53 -4.10
C ILE A 185 -26.54 20.98 -2.64
N GLU A 186 -27.13 22.16 -2.43
CA GLU A 186 -27.49 22.65 -1.10
C GLU A 186 -28.59 21.80 -0.45
N GLY A 187 -29.50 21.25 -1.26
CA GLY A 187 -30.49 20.27 -0.81
C GLY A 187 -29.83 19.00 -0.28
N LEU A 188 -28.88 18.44 -1.04
CA LEU A 188 -28.11 17.26 -0.63
C LEU A 188 -27.29 17.52 0.63
N GLN A 189 -26.63 18.68 0.71
CA GLN A 189 -25.87 19.09 1.90
C GLN A 189 -26.77 19.19 3.14
N ARG A 190 -27.95 19.82 3.01
CA ARG A 190 -28.91 19.95 4.12
C ARG A 190 -29.46 18.62 4.59
N VAL A 191 -29.80 17.71 3.68
CA VAL A 191 -30.35 16.39 4.02
C VAL A 191 -29.30 15.52 4.73
N ASN A 192 -28.03 15.60 4.31
CA ASN A 192 -26.95 14.83 4.91
C ASN A 192 -26.29 15.53 6.11
N GLY A 193 -26.78 16.72 6.51
CA GLY A 193 -26.25 17.46 7.66
C GLY A 193 -24.82 18.00 7.47
N ILE A 194 -24.43 18.31 6.23
CA ILE A 194 -23.06 18.71 5.88
C ILE A 194 -22.99 20.22 5.69
N SER A 195 -22.03 20.84 6.37
CA SER A 195 -21.64 22.22 6.09
C SER A 195 -20.36 22.26 5.25
N ASN A 196 -20.15 23.37 4.53
CA ASN A 196 -18.91 23.59 3.77
C ASN A 196 -17.67 23.74 4.67
N GLU A 197 -17.84 23.99 5.96
CA GLU A 197 -16.74 24.08 6.93
C GLU A 197 -16.34 22.69 7.45
N ASP A 198 -17.31 21.79 7.59
CA ASP A 198 -17.08 20.42 8.08
C ASP A 198 -16.51 19.49 6.99
N CYS A 199 -16.86 19.74 5.72
CA CYS A 199 -16.47 18.88 4.60
C CYS A 199 -15.95 19.70 3.41
N LEU A 200 -14.62 19.76 3.27
CA LEU A 200 -13.91 20.53 2.25
C LEU A 200 -13.82 19.79 0.91
N ILE A 201 -14.97 19.42 0.32
CA ILE A 201 -15.04 18.78 -1.00
C ILE A 201 -15.46 19.79 -2.09
N ASN A 202 -14.93 19.58 -3.30
CA ASN A 202 -15.26 20.39 -4.47
C ASN A 202 -16.47 19.81 -5.20
N TRP A 203 -17.60 20.51 -5.20
CA TRP A 203 -18.84 20.04 -5.82
C TRP A 203 -18.93 20.37 -7.31
N HIS A 204 -19.39 19.41 -8.11
CA HIS A 204 -19.63 19.55 -9.53
C HIS A 204 -20.99 18.96 -9.93
N ASP A 205 -21.84 19.78 -10.55
CA ASP A 205 -23.09 19.32 -11.13
C ASP A 205 -22.90 18.99 -12.61
N ALA A 206 -22.83 17.70 -12.94
CA ALA A 206 -22.71 17.18 -14.29
C ALA A 206 -24.01 16.51 -14.77
N ARG A 207 -25.17 16.88 -14.20
CA ARG A 207 -26.46 16.43 -14.71
C ARG A 207 -26.82 17.15 -16.00
N PRO A 208 -27.31 16.43 -17.03
CA PRO A 208 -27.69 17.06 -18.30
C PRO A 208 -29.04 17.78 -18.19
N ASP A 209 -29.33 18.64 -19.16
CA ASP A 209 -30.69 19.15 -19.40
C ASP A 209 -31.70 17.99 -19.54
N TYR A 210 -32.89 18.16 -19.00
CA TYR A 210 -33.98 17.18 -19.00
C TYR A 210 -33.58 15.78 -18.48
N ALA A 211 -32.67 15.70 -17.49
CA ALA A 211 -32.17 14.43 -16.95
C ALA A 211 -33.30 13.48 -16.50
N GLN A 212 -34.34 14.00 -15.83
CA GLN A 212 -35.51 13.24 -15.37
C GLN A 212 -36.25 12.49 -16.50
N PHE A 213 -36.28 13.07 -17.70
CA PHE A 213 -37.01 12.52 -18.86
C PHE A 213 -36.09 11.78 -19.84
N SER A 214 -34.79 11.73 -19.56
CA SER A 214 -33.78 11.22 -20.48
C SER A 214 -33.70 9.71 -20.47
N THR A 215 -33.63 9.13 -21.67
CA THR A 215 -33.40 7.69 -21.86
C THR A 215 -32.06 7.25 -21.27
N ASP A 216 -31.90 5.95 -21.02
CA ASP A 216 -30.62 5.39 -20.55
C ASP A 216 -29.48 5.65 -21.55
N GLY A 217 -29.75 5.56 -22.85
CA GLY A 217 -28.74 5.80 -23.89
C GLY A 217 -28.27 7.26 -23.95
N ARG A 218 -29.18 8.22 -23.72
CA ARG A 218 -28.80 9.63 -23.56
C ARG A 218 -27.98 9.86 -22.30
N MET A 219 -28.42 9.29 -21.17
CA MET A 219 -27.73 9.45 -19.88
C MET A 219 -26.33 8.84 -19.89
N GLU A 220 -26.15 7.67 -20.51
CA GLU A 220 -24.83 7.04 -20.66
C GLU A 220 -23.86 7.95 -21.45
N ARG A 221 -24.32 8.53 -22.56
CA ARG A 221 -23.54 9.51 -23.34
C ARG A 221 -23.25 10.76 -22.52
N ALA A 222 -24.23 11.25 -21.76
CA ALA A 222 -24.05 12.41 -20.89
C ALA A 222 -22.98 12.15 -19.82
N VAL A 223 -22.97 10.96 -19.21
CA VAL A 223 -21.94 10.58 -18.23
C VAL A 223 -20.55 10.56 -18.88
N ALA A 224 -20.41 9.93 -20.03
CA ALA A 224 -19.13 9.89 -20.75
C ALA A 224 -18.61 11.30 -21.10
N VAL A 225 -19.48 12.18 -21.62
CA VAL A 225 -19.12 13.55 -21.98
C VAL A 225 -18.84 14.41 -20.74
N GLY A 226 -19.65 14.29 -19.68
CA GLY A 226 -19.45 15.01 -18.42
C GLY A 226 -18.11 14.67 -17.79
N LEU A 227 -17.77 13.39 -17.70
CA LEU A 227 -16.47 12.93 -17.21
C LEU A 227 -15.31 13.36 -18.11
N LYS A 228 -15.52 13.46 -19.43
CA LYS A 228 -14.53 14.03 -20.35
C LYS A 228 -14.23 15.51 -20.05
N TYR A 229 -15.24 16.31 -19.71
CA TYR A 229 -15.02 17.68 -19.25
C TYR A 229 -14.27 17.71 -17.91
N VAL A 230 -14.68 16.88 -16.94
CA VAL A 230 -13.98 16.74 -15.65
C VAL A 230 -12.50 16.42 -15.88
N TYR A 231 -12.19 15.47 -16.75
CA TYR A 231 -10.80 15.14 -17.09
C TYR A 231 -10.04 16.30 -17.72
N ALA A 232 -10.64 17.01 -18.67
CA ALA A 232 -9.98 18.11 -19.37
C ALA A 232 -9.58 19.26 -18.43
N TYR A 233 -10.38 19.52 -17.39
CA TYR A 233 -10.15 20.62 -16.46
C TYR A 233 -9.33 20.20 -15.22
N ILE A 234 -9.71 19.10 -14.56
CA ILE A 234 -9.15 18.67 -13.27
C ILE A 234 -7.94 17.73 -13.46
N ARG A 235 -7.98 16.84 -14.46
CA ARG A 235 -7.04 15.71 -14.66
C ARG A 235 -6.92 14.79 -13.43
N PRO A 236 -8.03 14.15 -13.02
CA PRO A 236 -8.02 13.24 -11.87
C PRO A 236 -7.10 12.04 -12.09
N GLN A 237 -6.50 11.57 -11.00
CA GLN A 237 -5.70 10.33 -11.01
C GLN A 237 -6.57 9.07 -10.91
N VAL A 238 -7.74 9.18 -10.28
CA VAL A 238 -8.64 8.05 -10.01
C VAL A 238 -10.09 8.54 -9.95
N ILE A 239 -11.00 7.68 -10.40
CA ILE A 239 -12.45 7.87 -10.28
C ILE A 239 -13.00 6.78 -9.36
N ILE A 240 -13.74 7.14 -8.33
CA ILE A 240 -14.37 6.22 -7.38
C ILE A 240 -15.90 6.33 -7.53
N THR A 241 -16.56 5.19 -7.69
CA THR A 241 -18.03 5.08 -7.70
C THR A 241 -18.48 3.86 -6.90
N HIS A 242 -19.78 3.74 -6.63
CA HIS A 242 -20.32 2.45 -6.19
C HIS A 242 -20.40 1.43 -7.33
N GLY A 243 -20.60 0.16 -6.95
CA GLY A 243 -20.91 -0.95 -7.86
C GLY A 243 -22.39 -1.02 -8.26
N GLU A 244 -22.75 -2.10 -8.94
CA GLU A 244 -24.08 -2.32 -9.55
C GLU A 244 -25.23 -2.43 -8.54
N SER A 245 -24.94 -2.63 -7.25
CA SER A 245 -25.94 -2.74 -6.19
C SER A 245 -26.60 -1.41 -5.80
N LEU A 246 -25.85 -0.31 -5.87
CA LEU A 246 -26.30 1.02 -5.44
C LEU A 246 -26.38 2.04 -6.58
N GLU A 247 -25.86 1.70 -7.76
CA GLU A 247 -25.76 2.61 -8.90
C GLU A 247 -26.56 2.21 -10.13
N GLN A 248 -26.84 3.21 -10.97
CA GLN A 248 -27.60 3.02 -12.19
C GLN A 248 -26.73 2.46 -13.33
N ALA A 249 -27.27 1.53 -14.11
CA ALA A 249 -26.52 0.83 -15.16
C ALA A 249 -25.93 1.78 -16.23
N PHE A 250 -26.68 2.80 -16.68
CA PHE A 250 -26.18 3.78 -17.65
C PHE A 250 -24.95 4.54 -17.12
N PHE A 251 -24.90 4.80 -15.81
CA PHE A 251 -23.83 5.57 -15.17
C PHE A 251 -22.56 4.73 -15.12
N LEU A 252 -22.66 3.48 -14.70
CA LEU A 252 -21.51 2.57 -14.67
C LEU A 252 -20.97 2.30 -16.08
N ARG A 253 -21.83 2.14 -17.09
CA ARG A 253 -21.39 1.99 -18.48
C ARG A 253 -20.68 3.23 -19.00
N GLY A 254 -21.23 4.43 -18.77
CA GLY A 254 -20.61 5.69 -19.16
C GLY A 254 -19.27 5.93 -18.47
N SER A 255 -19.18 5.67 -17.16
CA SER A 255 -17.96 5.78 -16.36
C SER A 255 -16.88 4.79 -16.82
N ARG A 256 -17.24 3.51 -17.02
CA ARG A 256 -16.31 2.48 -17.54
C ARG A 256 -15.81 2.82 -18.95
N SER A 257 -16.69 3.35 -19.83
CA SER A 257 -16.31 3.76 -21.18
C SER A 257 -15.25 4.88 -21.15
N MET A 258 -15.48 5.93 -20.35
CA MET A 258 -14.55 7.05 -20.21
C MET A 258 -13.23 6.61 -19.58
N SER A 259 -13.28 5.81 -18.51
CA SER A 259 -12.11 5.27 -17.83
C SER A 259 -11.19 4.51 -18.78
N ARG A 260 -11.76 3.69 -19.68
CA ARG A 260 -11.01 2.97 -20.73
C ARG A 260 -10.46 3.88 -21.81
N GLU A 261 -11.20 4.90 -22.25
CA GLU A 261 -10.74 5.86 -23.28
C GLU A 261 -9.52 6.66 -22.81
N PHE A 262 -9.53 7.14 -21.56
CA PHE A 262 -8.48 8.01 -21.01
C PHE A 262 -7.43 7.29 -20.15
N GLY A 263 -7.59 5.97 -19.93
CA GLY A 263 -6.67 5.18 -19.11
C GLY A 263 -6.63 5.59 -17.64
N ILE A 264 -7.76 6.05 -17.10
CA ILE A 264 -7.89 6.47 -15.70
C ILE A 264 -8.44 5.29 -14.89
N PRO A 265 -7.81 4.88 -13.79
CA PRO A 265 -8.35 3.87 -12.90
C PRO A 265 -9.75 4.24 -12.39
N HIS A 266 -10.70 3.34 -12.62
CA HIS A 266 -12.06 3.42 -12.09
C HIS A 266 -12.22 2.38 -10.99
N ILE A 267 -12.30 2.83 -9.74
CA ILE A 267 -12.54 1.98 -8.57
C ILE A 267 -14.04 1.91 -8.34
N THR A 268 -14.60 0.72 -8.47
CA THR A 268 -15.99 0.44 -8.08
C THR A 268 -16.00 -0.18 -6.69
N LEU A 269 -16.61 0.51 -5.71
CA LEU A 269 -16.71 0.00 -4.36
C LEU A 269 -17.62 -1.24 -4.33
N PRO A 270 -17.13 -2.39 -3.82
CA PRO A 270 -17.87 -3.66 -3.80
C PRO A 270 -18.97 -3.67 -2.73
N SER A 271 -18.80 -2.88 -1.67
CA SER A 271 -19.74 -2.74 -0.55
C SER A 271 -20.03 -1.27 -0.27
N VAL A 272 -20.92 -1.04 0.70
CA VAL A 272 -21.16 0.30 1.27
C VAL A 272 -19.85 0.94 1.76
N ALA A 273 -19.74 2.25 1.60
CA ALA A 273 -18.57 3.07 1.88
C ALA A 273 -18.16 3.00 3.35
N ARG A 274 -19.12 2.88 4.28
CA ARG A 274 -18.85 2.69 5.72
C ARG A 274 -17.93 1.50 6.03
N ASN A 275 -17.98 0.45 5.22
CA ASN A 275 -17.16 -0.76 5.40
C ASN A 275 -15.73 -0.58 4.87
N LEU A 276 -15.50 0.50 4.13
CA LEU A 276 -14.26 0.76 3.38
C LEU A 276 -13.69 2.15 3.72
N MET A 277 -14.03 2.71 4.88
CA MET A 277 -13.61 4.06 5.24
C MET A 277 -12.09 4.21 5.33
N TRP A 278 -11.35 3.13 5.54
CA TRP A 278 -9.89 3.12 5.48
C TRP A 278 -9.33 3.62 4.13
N ILE A 279 -10.09 3.51 3.03
CA ILE A 279 -9.74 4.08 1.72
C ILE A 279 -9.49 5.59 1.80
N SER A 280 -10.18 6.31 2.71
CA SER A 280 -10.04 7.76 2.85
C SER A 280 -8.63 8.22 3.23
N THR A 281 -7.84 7.32 3.82
CA THR A 281 -6.48 7.58 4.32
C THR A 281 -5.40 7.43 3.25
N LEU A 282 -5.75 6.82 2.11
CA LEU A 282 -4.81 6.52 1.04
C LEU A 282 -4.52 7.75 0.19
N ASP A 283 -3.32 7.82 -0.38
CA ASP A 283 -2.97 8.84 -1.35
C ASP A 283 -3.37 8.43 -2.78
N THR A 284 -3.40 9.41 -3.68
CA THR A 284 -3.69 9.17 -5.11
C THR A 284 -2.79 8.13 -5.78
N HIS A 285 -1.54 8.00 -5.35
CA HIS A 285 -0.58 7.06 -5.91
C HIS A 285 -0.95 5.62 -5.58
N ALA A 286 -1.34 5.36 -4.34
CA ALA A 286 -1.84 4.07 -3.91
C ALA A 286 -3.16 3.73 -4.61
N LEU A 287 -4.12 4.65 -4.61
CA LEU A 287 -5.44 4.44 -5.23
C LEU A 287 -5.34 4.10 -6.72
N ARG A 288 -4.37 4.67 -7.43
CA ARG A 288 -4.15 4.40 -8.86
C ARG A 288 -3.91 2.92 -9.17
N VAL A 289 -3.27 2.19 -8.27
CA VAL A 289 -2.85 0.79 -8.46
C VAL A 289 -3.88 -0.21 -7.93
N TRP A 290 -4.97 0.26 -7.30
CA TRP A 290 -5.99 -0.58 -6.65
C TRP A 290 -6.43 -1.80 -7.48
N ASN A 291 -6.77 -1.58 -8.75
CA ASN A 291 -7.28 -2.63 -9.65
C ASN A 291 -6.18 -3.52 -10.25
N ASP A 292 -4.92 -3.13 -10.12
CA ASP A 292 -3.77 -3.83 -10.74
C ASP A 292 -3.15 -4.84 -9.79
N ILE A 293 -3.35 -4.68 -8.47
CA ILE A 293 -2.78 -5.56 -7.44
C ILE A 293 -3.34 -6.98 -7.60
N ARG A 294 -2.43 -7.95 -7.64
CA ARG A 294 -2.75 -9.38 -7.70
C ARG A 294 -2.04 -10.09 -6.57
N VAL A 295 -2.75 -10.96 -5.87
CA VAL A 295 -2.17 -11.80 -4.83
C VAL A 295 -2.37 -13.26 -5.23
N GLU A 296 -1.27 -14.01 -5.26
CA GLU A 296 -1.26 -15.45 -5.43
C GLU A 296 -1.16 -16.11 -4.06
N PHE A 297 -2.07 -17.01 -3.74
CA PHE A 297 -2.03 -17.79 -2.51
C PHE A 297 -1.26 -19.07 -2.76
N LEU A 298 -0.22 -19.31 -1.98
CA LEU A 298 0.64 -20.47 -2.07
C LEU A 298 0.51 -21.29 -0.80
N VAL A 299 -0.04 -22.50 -0.93
CA VAL A 299 -0.28 -23.43 0.19
C VAL A 299 0.48 -24.72 -0.05
N ASN A 300 1.22 -25.20 0.95
CA ASN A 300 1.89 -26.50 0.89
C ASN A 300 1.11 -27.54 1.68
N ALA A 301 0.49 -28.51 1.01
CA ALA A 301 -0.30 -29.57 1.65
C ALA A 301 0.60 -30.62 2.34
N GLN A 302 0.16 -31.11 3.50
CA GLN A 302 0.89 -32.13 4.25
C GLN A 302 0.39 -33.54 3.90
N PRO A 303 1.27 -34.56 3.89
CA PRO A 303 0.87 -35.94 3.64
C PRO A 303 -0.06 -36.44 4.77
N GLU A 304 -1.06 -37.24 4.38
CA GLU A 304 -2.03 -37.90 5.29
C GLU A 304 -2.79 -36.95 6.26
N SER A 305 -2.86 -35.65 5.96
CA SER A 305 -3.59 -34.66 6.78
C SER A 305 -4.38 -33.72 5.87
N SER A 306 -5.68 -33.99 5.71
CA SER A 306 -6.57 -33.18 4.88
C SER A 306 -7.36 -32.13 5.69
N GLY A 307 -7.65 -32.39 6.96
CA GLY A 307 -8.57 -31.56 7.76
C GLY A 307 -8.12 -30.10 7.95
N SER A 308 -6.84 -29.88 8.23
CA SER A 308 -6.26 -28.55 8.43
C SER A 308 -6.32 -27.71 7.15
N LEU A 309 -5.91 -28.30 6.02
CA LEU A 309 -5.98 -27.67 4.71
C LEU A 309 -7.43 -27.36 4.29
N ILE A 310 -8.37 -28.28 4.52
CA ILE A 310 -9.80 -28.03 4.24
C ILE A 310 -10.31 -26.83 5.06
N ARG A 311 -9.91 -26.71 6.33
CA ARG A 311 -10.26 -25.54 7.16
C ARG A 311 -9.67 -24.25 6.60
N LEU A 312 -8.39 -24.25 6.23
CA LEU A 312 -7.75 -23.10 5.60
C LEU A 312 -8.52 -22.67 4.34
N VAL A 313 -8.79 -23.61 3.42
CA VAL A 313 -9.50 -23.31 2.17
C VAL A 313 -10.91 -22.78 2.43
N ARG A 314 -11.62 -23.32 3.43
CA ARG A 314 -12.92 -22.75 3.84
C ARG A 314 -12.79 -21.32 4.35
N SER A 315 -11.80 -21.03 5.18
CA SER A 315 -11.55 -19.66 5.67
C SER A 315 -11.22 -18.68 4.53
N LEU A 316 -10.56 -19.16 3.47
CA LEU A 316 -10.34 -18.39 2.24
C LEU A 316 -11.66 -18.14 1.49
N GLN A 317 -12.52 -19.15 1.34
CA GLN A 317 -13.81 -19.00 0.66
C GLN A 317 -14.76 -18.00 1.36
N GLU A 318 -14.64 -17.83 2.68
CA GLU A 318 -15.46 -16.91 3.47
C GLU A 318 -14.98 -15.45 3.43
N ALA A 319 -13.78 -15.19 2.91
CA ALA A 319 -13.17 -13.86 2.94
C ALA A 319 -13.71 -12.91 1.88
N ASP A 320 -13.73 -11.61 2.20
CA ASP A 320 -14.08 -10.57 1.23
C ASP A 320 -12.84 -10.05 0.49
N TYR A 321 -12.77 -10.34 -0.81
CA TYR A 321 -11.66 -9.96 -1.70
C TYR A 321 -11.81 -8.59 -2.37
N LEU A 322 -12.76 -7.76 -1.94
CA LEU A 322 -12.97 -6.40 -2.46
C LEU A 322 -13.23 -6.36 -3.98
N GLY A 323 -13.83 -7.42 -4.53
CA GLY A 323 -14.06 -7.59 -5.97
C GLY A 323 -12.84 -8.10 -6.76
N SER A 324 -11.71 -8.37 -6.10
CA SER A 324 -10.55 -9.06 -6.69
C SER A 324 -10.79 -10.57 -6.77
N THR A 325 -9.98 -11.25 -7.59
CA THR A 325 -9.97 -12.72 -7.73
C THR A 325 -8.54 -13.22 -7.54
N PRO A 326 -8.13 -13.51 -6.29
CA PRO A 326 -6.79 -14.02 -6.02
C PRO A 326 -6.60 -15.42 -6.63
N GLY A 327 -5.38 -15.70 -7.07
CA GLY A 327 -5.01 -17.05 -7.51
C GLY A 327 -4.75 -17.95 -6.31
N LEU A 328 -4.97 -19.26 -6.47
CA LEU A 328 -4.73 -20.25 -5.43
C LEU A 328 -3.95 -21.42 -6.01
N THR A 329 -2.73 -21.59 -5.55
CA THR A 329 -1.83 -22.69 -5.89
C THR A 329 -1.64 -23.56 -4.65
N ILE A 330 -2.03 -24.83 -4.75
CA ILE A 330 -1.86 -25.83 -3.69
C ILE A 330 -0.81 -26.84 -4.17
N GLU A 331 0.34 -26.85 -3.50
CA GLU A 331 1.37 -27.88 -3.67
C GLU A 331 0.91 -29.16 -2.98
N LEU A 332 0.86 -30.26 -3.72
CA LEU A 332 0.43 -31.56 -3.22
C LEU A 332 1.65 -32.44 -2.88
N PRO A 333 1.62 -33.17 -1.75
CA PRO A 333 2.67 -34.11 -1.39
C PRO A 333 2.67 -35.34 -2.33
N ALA A 334 3.73 -36.14 -2.29
CA ALA A 334 3.79 -37.39 -3.06
C ALA A 334 2.65 -38.36 -2.69
N ASP A 335 2.34 -38.48 -1.39
CA ASP A 335 1.25 -39.30 -0.87
C ASP A 335 0.07 -38.42 -0.43
N VAL A 336 -0.88 -38.21 -1.36
CA VAL A 336 -2.06 -37.36 -1.15
C VAL A 336 -3.20 -38.15 -0.48
N ASP A 337 -3.81 -37.56 0.55
CA ASP A 337 -5.03 -38.09 1.18
C ASP A 337 -6.19 -38.14 0.16
N PRO A 338 -6.84 -39.30 -0.05
CA PRO A 338 -8.01 -39.43 -0.92
C PRO A 338 -9.16 -38.46 -0.58
N GLN A 339 -9.34 -38.11 0.70
CA GLN A 339 -10.36 -37.14 1.13
C GLN A 339 -10.04 -35.73 0.60
N LEU A 340 -8.76 -35.36 0.59
CA LEU A 340 -8.31 -34.08 0.03
C LEU A 340 -8.59 -34.03 -1.48
N LEU A 341 -8.29 -35.08 -2.23
CA LEU A 341 -8.60 -35.15 -3.66
C LEU A 341 -10.09 -35.02 -3.95
N HIS A 342 -10.95 -35.62 -3.12
CA HIS A 342 -12.40 -35.47 -3.25
C HIS A 342 -12.84 -34.02 -3.02
N PHE A 343 -12.31 -33.38 -1.98
CA PHE A 343 -12.60 -31.98 -1.68
C PHE A 343 -12.14 -31.05 -2.82
N LEU A 344 -10.90 -31.21 -3.31
CA LEU A 344 -10.34 -30.40 -4.41
C LEU A 344 -11.16 -30.54 -5.70
N LYS A 345 -11.71 -31.73 -5.98
CA LYS A 345 -12.60 -31.93 -7.13
C LYS A 345 -13.89 -31.11 -7.05
N THR A 346 -14.37 -30.84 -5.84
CA THR A 346 -15.59 -30.05 -5.59
C THR A 346 -15.31 -28.58 -5.29
N LEU A 347 -14.04 -28.19 -5.23
CA LEU A 347 -13.64 -26.84 -4.88
C LEU A 347 -14.01 -25.88 -6.01
N ASP A 348 -14.96 -24.99 -5.74
CA ASP A 348 -15.28 -23.87 -6.61
C ASP A 348 -14.43 -22.66 -6.20
N TRP A 349 -13.37 -22.41 -6.98
CA TRP A 349 -12.49 -21.25 -6.83
C TRP A 349 -12.56 -20.41 -8.12
N PRO A 350 -12.58 -19.07 -8.03
CA PRO A 350 -12.62 -18.21 -9.22
C PRO A 350 -11.53 -18.58 -10.23
N PRO A 351 -11.80 -18.54 -11.54
CA PRO A 351 -10.95 -19.13 -12.56
C PRO A 351 -9.69 -18.28 -12.80
N ALA A 352 -8.72 -18.44 -11.92
CA ALA A 352 -7.33 -18.05 -12.08
C ALA A 352 -6.47 -19.23 -11.61
N ALA A 353 -6.35 -20.24 -12.48
CA ALA A 353 -5.38 -21.32 -12.44
C ALA A 353 -5.12 -21.93 -11.03
N ALA A 354 -6.01 -22.82 -10.59
CA ALA A 354 -5.59 -23.87 -9.65
C ALA A 354 -4.60 -24.77 -10.40
N ALA A 355 -3.30 -24.47 -10.29
CA ALA A 355 -2.25 -25.25 -10.91
C ALA A 355 -1.77 -26.30 -9.92
N GLU A 356 -1.88 -27.58 -10.30
CA GLU A 356 -1.15 -28.67 -9.66
C GLU A 356 0.33 -28.50 -10.03
N ALA A 357 1.15 -28.03 -9.09
CA ALA A 357 2.58 -27.89 -9.29
C ALA A 357 3.33 -28.77 -8.29
N SER A 358 3.95 -29.84 -8.78
CA SER A 358 5.02 -30.55 -8.08
C SER A 358 6.36 -30.01 -8.59
N LEU A 359 6.97 -29.10 -7.83
CA LEU A 359 8.40 -28.83 -7.69
C LEU A 359 8.52 -27.65 -6.70
N LYS A 360 9.05 -27.94 -5.50
CA LYS A 360 9.42 -27.06 -4.37
C LYS A 360 8.63 -25.75 -4.23
N THR A 361 7.95 -25.55 -3.10
CA THR A 361 7.17 -24.35 -2.72
C THR A 361 7.63 -23.01 -3.33
N VAL A 362 8.92 -22.64 -3.27
CA VAL A 362 9.38 -21.36 -3.86
C VAL A 362 9.37 -21.35 -5.39
N GLU A 363 9.68 -22.48 -6.01
CA GLU A 363 9.74 -22.68 -7.47
C GLU A 363 8.35 -22.75 -8.09
N ALA A 364 7.31 -23.07 -7.30
CA ALA A 364 5.94 -23.20 -7.76
C ALA A 364 5.36 -21.89 -8.34
N PHE A 365 5.89 -20.72 -7.94
CA PHE A 365 5.39 -19.44 -8.42
C PHE A 365 6.48 -18.42 -8.77
N TYR A 366 6.32 -17.81 -9.95
CA TYR A 366 7.11 -16.67 -10.40
C TYR A 366 6.18 -15.57 -10.96
N PRO A 367 6.21 -14.33 -10.43
CA PRO A 367 5.28 -13.27 -10.82
C PRO A 367 5.56 -12.77 -12.25
N LYS A 368 4.49 -12.60 -13.04
CA LYS A 368 4.59 -11.99 -14.39
C LYS A 368 5.01 -10.52 -14.32
N ASP A 369 4.39 -9.78 -13.40
CA ASP A 369 4.80 -8.42 -13.05
C ASP A 369 5.11 -8.35 -11.55
N PRO A 370 6.40 -8.28 -11.15
CA PRO A 370 6.81 -8.27 -9.76
C PRO A 370 6.37 -7.01 -9.00
N ASN A 371 6.03 -5.92 -9.70
CA ASN A 371 5.62 -4.68 -9.04
C ASN A 371 4.21 -4.76 -8.47
N VAL A 372 3.31 -5.51 -9.13
CA VAL A 372 1.88 -5.58 -8.78
C VAL A 372 1.39 -6.97 -8.37
N THR A 373 2.18 -8.01 -8.65
CA THR A 373 1.84 -9.40 -8.28
C THR A 373 2.62 -9.81 -7.04
N HIS A 374 1.94 -10.27 -6.00
CA HIS A 374 2.53 -10.62 -4.71
C HIS A 374 2.13 -12.04 -4.29
N VAL A 375 2.88 -12.63 -3.36
CA VAL A 375 2.71 -14.02 -2.95
C VAL A 375 2.31 -14.07 -1.48
N LEU A 376 1.15 -14.62 -1.16
CA LEU A 376 0.76 -14.94 0.20
C LEU A 376 1.09 -16.41 0.48
N MET A 377 2.11 -16.62 1.30
CA MET A 377 2.52 -17.96 1.74
C MET A 377 1.68 -18.37 2.96
N LEU A 378 1.07 -19.55 2.87
CA LEU A 378 0.18 -20.09 3.90
C LEU A 378 0.58 -21.52 4.29
N SER A 379 0.57 -21.80 5.60
CA SER A 379 0.66 -23.17 6.11
C SER A 379 -0.74 -23.78 6.24
N PRO A 380 -0.91 -25.10 6.03
CA PRO A 380 -2.21 -25.77 6.20
C PRO A 380 -2.82 -25.62 7.59
N GLN A 381 -2.00 -25.39 8.61
CA GLN A 381 -2.43 -25.19 9.98
C GLN A 381 -3.07 -23.82 10.24
N THR A 382 -2.98 -22.91 9.29
CA THR A 382 -3.51 -21.56 9.45
C THR A 382 -5.02 -21.51 9.23
N GLU A 383 -5.70 -20.70 10.02
CA GLU A 383 -7.05 -20.22 9.75
C GLU A 383 -7.04 -18.69 9.71
N LEU A 384 -7.68 -18.09 8.71
CA LEU A 384 -7.69 -16.65 8.46
C LEU A 384 -9.04 -16.02 8.81
N ALA A 385 -9.01 -14.79 9.33
CA ALA A 385 -10.21 -14.00 9.56
C ALA A 385 -10.86 -13.56 8.23
N PRO A 386 -12.19 -13.47 8.10
CA PRO A 386 -12.85 -13.05 6.85
C PRO A 386 -12.40 -11.67 6.31
N SER A 387 -11.90 -10.80 7.19
CA SER A 387 -11.38 -9.47 6.87
C SER A 387 -9.88 -9.40 6.56
N PHE A 388 -9.16 -10.53 6.54
CA PHE A 388 -7.70 -10.53 6.37
C PHE A 388 -7.25 -9.80 5.09
N TYR A 389 -8.01 -9.97 4.00
CA TYR A 389 -7.66 -9.40 2.71
C TYR A 389 -7.84 -7.88 2.67
N HIS A 390 -8.81 -7.33 3.42
CA HIS A 390 -8.94 -5.89 3.62
C HIS A 390 -7.67 -5.31 4.27
N TYR A 391 -7.16 -5.98 5.31
CA TYR A 391 -5.92 -5.57 5.97
C TYR A 391 -4.71 -5.66 5.04
N LEU A 392 -4.58 -6.74 4.26
CA LEU A 392 -3.53 -6.85 3.25
C LEU A 392 -3.60 -5.71 2.23
N MET A 393 -4.77 -5.49 1.62
CA MET A 393 -4.94 -4.42 0.65
C MET A 393 -4.61 -3.05 1.24
N TYR A 394 -5.09 -2.77 2.45
CA TYR A 394 -4.81 -1.51 3.12
C TYR A 394 -3.31 -1.32 3.39
N THR A 395 -2.63 -2.31 3.96
CA THR A 395 -1.19 -2.24 4.26
C THR A 395 -0.33 -2.13 3.00
N MET A 396 -0.65 -2.88 1.94
CA MET A 396 0.05 -2.79 0.66
C MET A 396 -0.10 -1.41 0.04
N LEU A 397 -1.33 -0.90 -0.03
CA LEU A 397 -1.61 0.42 -0.59
C LEU A 397 -0.91 1.52 0.21
N LYS A 398 -0.96 1.46 1.54
CA LYS A 398 -0.35 2.47 2.41
C LYS A 398 1.18 2.42 2.42
N TYR A 399 1.78 1.24 2.55
CA TYR A 399 3.22 1.12 2.80
C TYR A 399 4.06 0.81 1.58
N LYS A 400 3.50 0.24 0.51
CA LYS A 400 4.23 -0.07 -0.74
C LYS A 400 3.85 0.86 -1.89
N TYR A 401 2.58 1.18 -2.07
CA TYR A 401 2.15 1.96 -3.25
C TYR A 401 2.00 3.45 -3.02
N SER A 402 2.14 3.91 -1.77
CA SER A 402 2.12 5.34 -1.47
C SER A 402 3.30 6.08 -2.08
N ALA A 403 3.12 7.38 -2.30
CA ALA A 403 4.18 8.28 -2.75
C ALA A 403 5.39 8.28 -1.80
N ARG A 404 5.14 8.08 -0.49
CA ARG A 404 6.16 8.02 0.55
C ARG A 404 7.11 6.83 0.37
N TYR A 405 6.59 5.65 -0.03
CA TYR A 405 7.43 4.48 -0.30
C TYR A 405 8.49 4.77 -1.38
N LYS A 406 8.11 5.44 -2.47
CA LYS A 406 9.04 5.80 -3.55
C LYS A 406 10.14 6.76 -3.12
N GLN A 407 9.88 7.59 -2.10
CA GLN A 407 10.83 8.56 -1.58
C GLN A 407 11.82 7.93 -0.60
N LEU A 408 11.34 7.07 0.29
CA LEU A 408 12.17 6.49 1.36
C LEU A 408 12.82 5.15 0.97
N GLY A 409 12.35 4.48 -0.08
CA GLY A 409 12.89 3.19 -0.52
C GLY A 409 12.85 2.16 0.60
N SER A 410 11.66 1.63 0.93
CA SER A 410 11.53 0.85 2.16
C SER A 410 12.15 -0.55 2.05
N GLY A 411 12.82 -0.98 3.11
CA GLY A 411 13.30 -2.35 3.31
C GLY A 411 12.17 -3.34 3.60
N LEU A 412 10.92 -2.99 3.30
CA LEU A 412 9.77 -3.85 3.56
C LEU A 412 9.79 -5.03 2.57
N PHE A 413 9.98 -6.21 3.11
CA PHE A 413 10.00 -7.48 2.38
C PHE A 413 8.58 -8.02 2.13
N GLY A 414 7.69 -7.74 3.08
CA GLY A 414 6.36 -8.32 3.12
C GLY A 414 5.56 -7.91 4.36
N VAL A 415 4.37 -8.48 4.49
CA VAL A 415 3.40 -8.23 5.57
C VAL A 415 2.97 -9.58 6.14
N SER A 416 3.19 -9.80 7.43
CA SER A 416 2.66 -10.96 8.15
C SER A 416 1.19 -10.73 8.53
N LEU A 417 0.41 -11.81 8.59
CA LEU A 417 -0.94 -11.84 9.15
C LEU A 417 -0.96 -12.50 10.52
N GLU A 418 -0.11 -13.50 10.69
CA GLU A 418 0.09 -14.16 11.97
C GLU A 418 1.09 -13.35 12.81
N LEU A 419 0.77 -13.21 14.10
CA LEU A 419 1.74 -12.86 15.13
C LEU A 419 2.32 -14.16 15.71
N PRO A 420 3.61 -14.46 15.55
CA PRO A 420 4.22 -15.65 16.14
C PRO A 420 4.16 -15.62 17.67
N SER A 421 4.11 -16.79 18.29
CA SER A 421 4.16 -16.94 19.76
C SER A 421 5.55 -17.31 20.28
N THR A 422 6.44 -17.76 19.41
CA THR A 422 7.82 -18.12 19.72
C THR A 422 8.78 -17.46 18.73
N HIS A 423 10.03 -17.37 19.15
CA HIS A 423 11.14 -16.97 18.32
C HIS A 423 11.45 -18.06 17.30
N ILE A 424 11.86 -17.66 16.09
CA ILE A 424 12.19 -18.60 15.00
C ILE A 424 13.47 -19.39 15.31
N THR A 425 14.34 -18.82 16.15
CA THR A 425 15.72 -19.31 16.34
C THR A 425 15.91 -20.25 17.51
N ASP A 426 15.38 -19.90 18.68
CA ASP A 426 15.61 -20.59 19.95
C ASP A 426 14.33 -21.18 20.55
N ASP A 427 13.20 -21.11 19.83
CA ASP A 427 11.88 -21.58 20.27
C ASP A 427 11.40 -20.93 21.60
N GLU A 428 12.06 -19.86 22.07
CA GLU A 428 11.69 -19.12 23.26
C GLU A 428 10.39 -18.32 23.04
N PRO A 429 9.56 -18.09 24.08
CA PRO A 429 8.34 -17.31 23.95
C PRO A 429 8.60 -15.88 23.47
N PHE A 430 7.86 -15.44 22.46
CA PHE A 430 7.94 -14.07 21.93
C PHE A 430 6.91 -13.17 22.58
N THR A 431 7.34 -12.00 23.02
CA THR A 431 6.45 -10.91 23.45
C THR A 431 6.64 -9.70 22.53
N PRO A 432 5.60 -9.26 21.80
CA PRO A 432 5.71 -8.12 20.90
C PRO A 432 5.94 -6.81 21.67
N PRO A 433 6.58 -5.81 21.03
CA PRO A 433 6.80 -4.51 21.64
C PRO A 433 5.45 -3.83 21.92
N ILE A 434 5.35 -3.22 23.09
CA ILE A 434 4.20 -2.40 23.44
C ILE A 434 4.44 -1.02 22.83
N SER A 435 3.57 -0.59 21.91
CA SER A 435 3.60 0.78 21.41
C SER A 435 3.19 1.73 22.53
N GLU A 436 4.15 2.23 23.32
CA GLU A 436 3.89 3.28 24.28
C GLU A 436 3.55 4.59 23.53
N SER A 437 2.44 5.18 23.92
CA SER A 437 1.82 6.36 23.32
C SER A 437 2.55 7.66 23.65
N ASP A 438 3.88 7.66 23.69
CA ASP A 438 4.66 8.84 24.06
C ASP A 438 5.04 9.65 22.82
N GLY A 439 4.05 10.34 22.22
CA GLY A 439 4.34 11.45 21.31
C GLY A 439 3.36 11.76 20.19
N LEU A 440 2.39 10.89 19.90
CA LEU A 440 1.33 11.21 18.94
C LEU A 440 0.34 12.18 19.57
N SER A 441 0.20 13.35 18.96
CA SER A 441 -0.55 14.50 19.46
C SER A 441 -1.89 14.13 20.13
N ASN A 442 -2.16 14.75 21.28
CA ASN A 442 -3.38 14.65 22.10
C ASN A 442 -4.73 14.95 21.40
N ASN A 443 -4.78 14.98 20.08
CA ASN A 443 -5.94 15.39 19.29
C ASN A 443 -6.56 14.24 18.46
N ALA A 444 -5.98 13.04 18.44
CA ALA A 444 -6.58 11.88 17.79
C ALA A 444 -7.28 10.98 18.83
N PRO A 445 -8.60 10.76 18.76
CA PRO A 445 -9.26 9.78 19.60
C PRO A 445 -8.87 8.36 19.13
N GLY A 446 -8.29 7.56 20.03
CA GLY A 446 -7.95 6.15 19.77
C GLY A 446 -6.50 5.80 20.08
N ARG A 447 -6.23 4.54 20.42
CA ARG A 447 -4.85 4.02 20.56
C ARG A 447 -4.25 3.79 19.17
N PRO A 448 -2.94 4.02 18.96
CA PRO A 448 -2.31 3.70 17.68
C PRO A 448 -2.45 2.21 17.36
N SER A 449 -2.61 1.88 16.07
CA SER A 449 -2.69 0.48 15.64
C SER A 449 -1.40 -0.27 16.03
N PRO A 450 -1.47 -1.36 16.80
CA PRO A 450 -0.30 -2.06 17.29
C PRO A 450 0.34 -2.82 16.13
N SER A 451 1.51 -2.36 15.68
CA SER A 451 2.28 -2.98 14.60
C SER A 451 3.76 -2.71 14.80
N PHE A 452 4.60 -3.59 14.27
CA PHE A 452 6.05 -3.47 14.36
C PHE A 452 6.74 -4.07 13.13
N LEU A 453 8.00 -3.72 12.93
CA LEU A 453 8.82 -4.24 11.85
C LEU A 453 9.79 -5.27 12.45
N TRP A 454 9.95 -6.42 11.80
CA TRP A 454 10.80 -7.50 12.33
C TRP A 454 11.62 -8.18 11.23
N GLN A 455 12.90 -8.42 11.48
CA GLN A 455 13.78 -9.21 10.60
C GLN A 455 13.56 -10.73 10.72
N ALA A 456 12.32 -11.13 10.91
CA ALA A 456 11.90 -12.52 11.01
C ALA A 456 10.99 -12.83 9.81
N PRO A 457 11.31 -13.82 8.98
CA PRO A 457 10.38 -14.32 7.96
C PRO A 457 9.23 -15.11 8.60
N ASN A 458 8.12 -15.30 7.89
CA ASN A 458 7.01 -16.13 8.35
C ASN A 458 6.43 -16.96 7.20
N THR A 459 6.29 -18.26 7.41
CA THR A 459 5.75 -19.24 6.44
C THR A 459 4.33 -19.67 6.77
N ASN A 460 3.80 -19.33 7.94
CA ASN A 460 2.45 -19.70 8.34
C ASN A 460 1.40 -18.82 7.67
N ALA A 461 1.57 -17.49 7.75
CA ALA A 461 0.72 -16.55 7.04
C ALA A 461 1.43 -15.22 6.83
N ALA A 462 2.12 -15.08 5.70
CA ALA A 462 2.73 -13.81 5.31
C ALA A 462 2.73 -13.58 3.81
N LEU A 463 2.45 -12.33 3.43
CA LEU A 463 2.53 -11.82 2.08
C LEU A 463 3.94 -11.31 1.81
N TYR A 464 4.59 -11.87 0.80
CA TYR A 464 5.86 -11.42 0.25
C TYR A 464 5.63 -10.62 -1.03
N PHE A 465 6.32 -9.49 -1.12
CA PHE A 465 6.22 -8.65 -2.30
C PHE A 465 6.90 -9.26 -3.52
N GLY A 466 6.32 -9.07 -4.71
CA GLY A 466 6.78 -9.73 -5.94
C GLY A 466 8.21 -9.39 -6.35
N ASP A 467 8.62 -8.13 -6.20
CA ASP A 467 10.01 -7.68 -6.44
C ASP A 467 11.00 -8.36 -5.49
N LYS A 468 10.59 -8.53 -4.23
CA LYS A 468 11.36 -9.22 -3.19
C LYS A 468 11.38 -10.73 -3.36
N TRP A 469 10.29 -11.29 -3.88
CA TRP A 469 10.19 -12.69 -4.25
C TRP A 469 11.12 -13.03 -5.42
N VAL A 470 11.16 -12.19 -6.47
CA VAL A 470 12.11 -12.35 -7.58
C VAL A 470 13.57 -12.23 -7.09
N GLU A 471 13.82 -11.33 -6.14
CA GLU A 471 15.13 -11.23 -5.49
C GLU A 471 15.51 -12.50 -4.72
N LEU A 472 14.56 -13.12 -4.00
CA LEU A 472 14.77 -14.41 -3.34
C LEU A 472 15.11 -15.52 -4.34
N HIS A 473 14.40 -15.60 -5.46
CA HIS A 473 14.71 -16.55 -6.54
C HIS A 473 16.14 -16.38 -7.06
N SER A 474 16.54 -15.13 -7.33
CA SER A 474 17.90 -14.79 -7.76
C SER A 474 18.94 -15.18 -6.69
N PHE A 475 18.64 -14.94 -5.42
CA PHE A 475 19.49 -15.33 -4.29
C PHE A 475 19.66 -16.85 -4.21
N LEU A 476 18.56 -17.61 -4.24
CA LEU A 476 18.57 -19.07 -4.18
C LEU A 476 19.33 -19.70 -5.35
N SER A 477 19.17 -19.15 -6.56
CA SER A 477 19.88 -19.63 -7.76
C SER A 477 21.41 -19.61 -7.62
N LYS A 478 21.95 -18.71 -6.78
CA LYS A 478 23.38 -18.59 -6.49
C LYS A 478 23.78 -19.36 -5.23
N ARG A 479 22.90 -19.38 -4.22
CA ARG A 479 23.15 -20.00 -2.91
C ARG A 479 23.14 -21.53 -2.93
N LEU A 480 22.21 -22.13 -3.68
CA LEU A 480 22.03 -23.58 -3.72
C LEU A 480 23.19 -24.33 -4.41
N PRO A 481 23.76 -23.86 -5.54
CA PRO A 481 24.93 -24.49 -6.14
C PRO A 481 26.16 -24.49 -5.23
N ILE A 482 26.39 -23.39 -4.49
CA ILE A 482 27.51 -23.28 -3.54
C ILE A 482 27.37 -24.35 -2.45
N LEU A 483 26.15 -24.52 -1.93
CA LEU A 483 25.85 -25.56 -0.94
C LEU A 483 26.17 -26.97 -1.46
N ALA A 484 25.81 -27.27 -2.71
CA ALA A 484 26.08 -28.58 -3.31
C ALA A 484 27.57 -28.88 -3.50
N THR A 485 28.43 -27.85 -3.52
CA THR A 485 29.89 -27.99 -3.72
C THR A 485 30.72 -27.96 -2.43
N THR A 486 30.15 -27.44 -1.33
CA THR A 486 30.83 -27.37 -0.03
C THR A 486 30.76 -28.72 0.71
N PRO A 487 31.89 -29.27 1.21
CA PRO A 487 31.90 -30.54 1.93
C PRO A 487 31.17 -30.44 3.29
N ASP A 488 30.44 -31.50 3.67
CA ASP A 488 29.60 -31.63 4.88
C ASP A 488 30.29 -31.27 6.22
N SER A 489 31.62 -31.19 6.26
CA SER A 489 32.39 -30.87 7.46
C SER A 489 32.33 -29.41 7.91
N SER A 490 31.84 -28.48 7.07
CA SER A 490 31.43 -27.15 7.54
C SER A 490 29.94 -27.19 7.90
N VAL A 491 29.63 -27.83 9.03
CA VAL A 491 28.27 -27.90 9.58
C VAL A 491 27.69 -26.49 9.57
N GLN A 492 26.72 -26.27 8.70
CA GLN A 492 25.94 -25.04 8.69
C GLN A 492 25.31 -24.93 10.08
N GLU A 493 25.67 -23.89 10.85
CA GLU A 493 24.91 -23.50 12.03
C GLU A 493 23.53 -23.06 11.55
N ARG A 494 22.62 -24.02 11.43
CA ARG A 494 21.20 -23.77 11.20
C ARG A 494 20.66 -23.10 12.46
N ILE A 495 20.16 -21.88 12.28
CA ILE A 495 19.68 -21.06 13.40
C ILE A 495 18.17 -21.23 13.52
N VAL A 496 17.46 -21.54 12.43
CA VAL A 496 16.01 -21.73 12.42
C VAL A 496 15.63 -23.12 12.93
N SER A 497 14.60 -23.17 13.77
CA SER A 497 14.03 -24.42 14.26
C SER A 497 13.53 -25.32 13.12
N LYS A 498 13.74 -26.63 13.23
CA LYS A 498 13.30 -27.64 12.24
C LYS A 498 11.78 -27.75 12.10
N LYS A 499 11.02 -27.04 12.93
CA LYS A 499 9.56 -26.87 12.79
C LYS A 499 9.18 -26.03 11.56
N TYR A 500 10.07 -25.18 11.08
CA TYR A 500 9.81 -24.36 9.89
C TYR A 500 10.45 -24.99 8.66
N PRO A 501 9.86 -24.86 7.45
CA PRO A 501 10.44 -25.40 6.24
C PRO A 501 11.84 -24.83 5.96
N ALA A 502 12.68 -25.59 5.23
CA ALA A 502 14.08 -25.21 4.98
C ALA A 502 14.25 -23.85 4.27
N VAL A 503 13.23 -23.40 3.53
CA VAL A 503 13.21 -22.07 2.91
C VAL A 503 13.37 -20.93 3.92
N MET A 504 12.90 -21.12 5.16
CA MET A 504 12.92 -20.10 6.21
C MET A 504 14.35 -19.64 6.53
N GLU A 505 15.32 -20.54 6.48
CA GLU A 505 16.74 -20.22 6.67
C GLU A 505 17.24 -19.27 5.59
N TYR A 506 16.97 -19.57 4.32
CA TYR A 506 17.41 -18.73 3.20
C TYR A 506 16.70 -17.38 3.16
N LEU A 507 15.43 -17.35 3.53
CA LEU A 507 14.69 -16.11 3.75
C LEU A 507 15.35 -15.27 4.83
N LEU A 508 15.70 -15.87 5.96
CA LEU A 508 16.35 -15.19 7.07
C LEU A 508 17.75 -14.68 6.69
N GLU A 509 18.54 -15.49 5.98
CA GLU A 509 19.84 -15.09 5.42
C GLU A 509 19.69 -13.84 4.54
N LEU A 510 18.76 -13.85 3.58
CA LEU A 510 18.54 -12.73 2.66
C LEU A 510 18.05 -11.47 3.40
N ILE A 511 17.05 -11.63 4.28
CA ILE A 511 16.47 -10.52 5.06
C ILE A 511 17.56 -9.83 5.89
N ARG A 512 18.40 -10.60 6.57
CA ARG A 512 19.50 -10.06 7.39
C ARG A 512 20.59 -9.41 6.54
N ALA A 513 20.95 -10.03 5.41
CA ALA A 513 22.03 -9.53 4.55
C ALA A 513 21.66 -8.24 3.80
N LYS A 514 20.37 -8.04 3.53
CA LYS A 514 19.85 -6.85 2.84
C LYS A 514 19.23 -5.81 3.77
N GLY A 515 19.08 -6.12 5.06
CA GLY A 515 18.43 -5.24 6.03
C GLY A 515 16.93 -5.13 5.78
N TYR A 516 16.31 -6.19 5.29
CA TYR A 516 14.87 -6.23 5.10
C TYR A 516 14.14 -6.56 6.40
N TYR A 517 12.84 -6.29 6.40
CA TYR A 517 11.93 -6.60 7.51
C TYR A 517 10.53 -6.88 6.99
N LEU A 518 9.74 -7.61 7.77
CA LEU A 518 8.31 -7.79 7.54
C LEU A 518 7.53 -6.92 8.53
N LEU A 519 6.35 -6.45 8.10
CA LEU A 519 5.39 -5.80 8.98
C LEU A 519 4.58 -6.86 9.74
N TYR A 520 4.47 -6.74 11.06
CA TYR A 520 3.68 -7.63 11.91
C TYR A 520 2.54 -6.90 12.63
N PRO A 521 1.29 -7.37 12.51
CA PRO A 521 0.18 -6.89 13.31
C PRO A 521 0.27 -7.44 14.74
N ALA A 522 0.14 -6.57 15.73
CA ALA A 522 0.16 -6.93 17.15
C ALA A 522 -1.21 -6.71 17.83
N PHE A 523 -2.32 -6.83 17.09
CA PHE A 523 -3.68 -6.68 17.61
C PHE A 523 -3.95 -7.53 18.87
N PRO A 524 -3.58 -8.83 18.90
CA PRO A 524 -3.83 -9.68 20.07
C PRO A 524 -3.08 -9.25 21.33
N ALA A 525 -1.92 -8.59 21.17
CA ALA A 525 -1.16 -8.06 22.30
C ALA A 525 -1.88 -6.87 22.98
N SER A 526 -2.79 -6.21 22.27
CA SER A 526 -3.62 -5.12 22.79
C SER A 526 -5.02 -5.59 23.22
N GLY A 527 -5.28 -6.90 23.21
CA GLY A 527 -6.57 -7.50 23.58
C GLY A 527 -7.60 -7.57 22.44
N ALA A 528 -7.24 -7.17 21.22
CA ALA A 528 -8.11 -7.25 20.04
C ALA A 528 -8.02 -8.62 19.35
N SER A 529 -8.96 -8.92 18.46
CA SER A 529 -8.93 -10.17 17.68
C SER A 529 -7.77 -10.23 16.68
N SER A 530 -7.31 -11.44 16.38
CA SER A 530 -6.26 -11.72 15.40
C SER A 530 -6.80 -11.83 13.96
N LEU A 531 -5.92 -11.60 12.98
CA LEU A 531 -6.20 -11.78 11.55
C LEU A 531 -5.91 -13.19 11.05
N ALA A 532 -5.03 -13.90 11.75
CA ALA A 532 -4.67 -15.27 11.48
C ALA A 532 -4.37 -15.97 12.81
N THR A 533 -4.76 -17.24 12.92
CA THR A 533 -4.37 -18.13 14.00
C THR A 533 -3.75 -19.38 13.39
N VAL A 534 -2.80 -19.98 14.11
CA VAL A 534 -2.15 -21.22 13.68
C VAL A 534 -2.47 -22.29 14.70
N HIS A 535 -3.00 -23.38 14.17
CA HIS A 535 -3.44 -24.50 14.97
C HIS A 535 -2.34 -25.56 15.10
N ASN A 536 -2.40 -26.34 16.17
CA ASN A 536 -1.37 -27.36 16.44
C ASN A 536 -1.82 -28.79 16.14
N GLU A 537 -3.11 -29.04 15.88
CA GLU A 537 -3.58 -30.40 15.62
C GLU A 537 -3.00 -30.97 14.33
N LEU A 538 -2.62 -32.25 14.40
CA LEU A 538 -2.09 -33.03 13.28
C LEU A 538 -0.92 -32.34 12.56
N TYR A 539 -0.18 -31.48 13.26
CA TYR A 539 1.01 -30.85 12.73
C TYR A 539 2.10 -31.90 12.49
N ARG A 540 2.77 -31.78 11.35
CA ARG A 540 3.89 -32.63 10.94
C ARG A 540 5.07 -31.74 10.63
N PHE A 541 6.27 -32.25 10.92
CA PHE A 541 7.49 -31.58 10.50
C PHE A 541 7.53 -31.53 8.96
N PRO A 542 8.12 -30.47 8.38
CA PRO A 542 8.34 -30.39 6.94
C PRO A 542 8.99 -31.67 6.40
N GLU A 543 8.56 -32.09 5.20
CA GLU A 543 9.03 -33.33 4.56
C GLU A 543 10.56 -33.41 4.48
N GLU A 544 11.23 -32.27 4.33
CA GLU A 544 12.69 -32.12 4.27
C GLU A 544 13.41 -32.61 5.53
N TYR A 545 12.70 -32.65 6.67
CA TYR A 545 13.19 -33.11 7.96
C TYR A 545 12.51 -34.36 8.46
N SER A 546 11.47 -34.83 7.75
CA SER A 546 10.93 -36.14 8.02
C SER A 546 12.00 -37.16 7.65
N ASP A 547 12.54 -37.85 8.66
CA ASP A 547 13.38 -39.01 8.41
C ASP A 547 12.53 -39.95 7.54
N GLY A 548 12.96 -40.24 6.30
CA GLY A 548 12.24 -41.06 5.31
C GLY A 548 11.90 -42.50 5.74
N LYS A 549 11.91 -42.79 7.04
CA LYS A 549 11.17 -43.87 7.66
C LYS A 549 9.69 -43.50 7.69
N ALA A 550 9.06 -43.53 6.52
CA ALA A 550 7.76 -44.20 6.48
C ALA A 550 7.99 -45.54 7.17
N LYS A 551 7.39 -45.75 8.36
CA LYS A 551 7.41 -47.07 8.98
C LYS A 551 6.93 -48.02 7.90
N SER A 552 7.84 -48.88 7.43
CA SER A 552 7.53 -49.89 6.43
C SER A 552 6.24 -50.57 6.85
N ALA A 553 5.30 -50.74 5.92
CA ALA A 553 4.06 -51.48 6.12
C ALA A 553 4.27 -52.96 6.57
N ASP A 554 5.52 -53.38 6.75
CA ASP A 554 5.96 -54.69 7.26
C ASP A 554 6.32 -54.71 8.75
N GLU A 555 6.22 -53.59 9.49
CA GLU A 555 6.32 -53.67 10.96
C GLU A 555 4.97 -54.16 11.51
N PRO A 556 4.91 -55.34 12.16
CA PRO A 556 3.64 -55.91 12.61
C PRO A 556 2.94 -54.91 13.52
N PRO A 557 1.62 -54.69 13.36
CA PRO A 557 0.90 -53.77 14.22
C PRO A 557 1.15 -54.18 15.66
N THR A 558 1.69 -53.26 16.46
CA THR A 558 1.83 -53.47 17.90
C THR A 558 0.45 -53.89 18.42
N PRO A 559 0.31 -55.04 19.08
CA PRO A 559 -0.98 -55.49 19.58
C PRO A 559 -1.58 -54.38 20.43
N ILE A 560 -2.83 -54.01 20.11
CA ILE A 560 -3.60 -53.04 20.89
C ILE A 560 -3.97 -53.74 22.19
N ASP A 561 -3.06 -53.72 23.17
CA ASP A 561 -3.28 -54.30 24.49
C ASP A 561 -4.21 -53.43 25.37
N ASP A 562 -4.50 -52.19 24.95
CA ASP A 562 -5.37 -51.26 25.67
C ASP A 562 -6.14 -50.32 24.71
N PRO A 563 -7.49 -50.43 24.63
CA PRO A 563 -8.32 -49.54 23.80
C PRO A 563 -8.38 -48.08 24.30
N PHE A 564 -7.83 -47.78 25.48
CA PHE A 564 -7.71 -46.40 26.01
C PHE A 564 -6.32 -45.79 25.79
N LYS A 565 -5.36 -46.54 25.25
CA LYS A 565 -4.04 -46.01 24.93
C LYS A 565 -4.14 -45.20 23.64
N PRO A 566 -3.89 -43.87 23.67
CA PRO A 566 -3.95 -43.06 22.47
C PRO A 566 -2.94 -43.60 21.44
N LEU A 567 -3.39 -43.77 20.19
CA LEU A 567 -2.51 -44.09 19.07
C LEU A 567 -1.57 -42.90 18.87
N THR A 568 -0.37 -42.96 19.45
CA THR A 568 0.68 -41.96 19.23
C THR A 568 1.27 -42.20 17.86
N ALA A 569 0.63 -41.66 16.81
CA ALA A 569 1.41 -41.19 15.69
C ALA A 569 2.28 -40.03 16.20
N ASP A 570 3.53 -39.98 15.74
CA ASP A 570 4.52 -39.00 16.18
C ASP A 570 4.18 -37.63 15.56
N PHE A 571 3.12 -37.00 16.06
CA PHE A 571 2.72 -35.66 15.64
C PHE A 571 3.67 -34.65 16.30
N GLY A 572 4.34 -33.83 15.47
CA GLY A 572 5.14 -32.72 15.99
C GLY A 572 4.25 -31.68 16.69
N GLN A 573 4.86 -30.75 17.41
CA GLN A 573 4.17 -29.56 17.91
C GLN A 573 4.86 -28.31 17.40
N LEU A 574 4.09 -27.43 16.75
CA LEU A 574 4.56 -26.12 16.31
C LEU A 574 4.80 -25.21 17.52
N GLY A 575 4.02 -25.38 18.59
CA GLY A 575 4.10 -24.54 19.80
C GLY A 575 3.40 -23.19 19.63
N ALA A 576 2.52 -23.06 18.63
CA ALA A 576 1.72 -21.87 18.42
C ALA A 576 0.69 -21.72 19.55
N VAL A 577 0.46 -20.49 20.00
CA VAL A 577 -0.65 -20.20 20.91
C VAL A 577 -1.81 -19.69 20.06
N GLU A 578 -2.92 -20.45 20.05
CA GLU A 578 -4.11 -20.09 19.30
C GLU A 578 -4.68 -18.77 19.81
N LYS A 579 -4.97 -17.86 18.87
CA LYS A 579 -5.47 -16.51 19.16
C LYS A 579 -6.90 -16.42 18.66
N PRO A 580 -7.80 -15.71 19.37
CA PRO A 580 -9.17 -15.54 18.93
C PRO A 580 -9.18 -14.83 17.58
N LEU A 581 -9.80 -15.45 16.58
CA LEU A 581 -9.94 -14.89 15.23
C LEU A 581 -11.07 -13.87 15.17
N SER A 582 -10.84 -12.80 14.42
CA SER A 582 -11.92 -11.85 14.09
C SER A 582 -12.94 -12.51 13.19
N GLN A 583 -14.22 -12.39 13.55
CA GLN A 583 -15.35 -12.87 12.74
C GLN A 583 -15.94 -11.75 11.87
N ALA A 584 -15.35 -10.55 11.91
CA ALA A 584 -15.81 -9.45 11.10
C ALA A 584 -15.44 -9.66 9.62
N SER A 585 -16.40 -9.45 8.72
CA SER A 585 -16.21 -9.48 7.27
C SER A 585 -15.40 -8.30 6.72
N THR A 586 -15.22 -7.25 7.52
CA THR A 586 -14.49 -6.04 7.14
C THR A 586 -13.48 -5.70 8.21
N VAL A 587 -12.41 -4.98 7.85
CA VAL A 587 -11.38 -4.60 8.81
C VAL A 587 -11.79 -3.41 9.68
N MET A 588 -12.89 -2.72 9.35
CA MET A 588 -13.32 -1.50 10.04
C MET A 588 -13.58 -1.69 11.54
N PRO A 589 -14.32 -2.73 12.01
CA PRO A 589 -14.49 -2.97 13.44
C PRO A 589 -13.16 -3.12 14.19
N LEU A 590 -12.18 -3.79 13.55
CA LEU A 590 -10.84 -3.93 14.11
C LEU A 590 -10.13 -2.57 14.15
N LEU A 591 -10.21 -1.77 13.09
CA LEU A 591 -9.57 -0.45 13.03
C LEU A 591 -10.21 0.58 13.98
N ASP A 592 -11.53 0.51 14.21
CA ASP A 592 -12.27 1.42 15.08
C ASP A 592 -11.98 1.21 16.57
N GLU A 593 -11.43 0.05 16.95
CA GLU A 593 -10.82 -0.13 18.28
C GLU A 593 -9.53 0.69 18.45
N PHE A 594 -8.90 1.08 17.34
CA PHE A 594 -7.70 1.90 17.27
C PHE A 594 -8.02 3.28 16.67
N SER A 595 -7.02 4.06 16.30
CA SER A 595 -7.19 5.39 15.68
C SER A 595 -7.87 5.37 14.29
N SER A 596 -8.52 4.27 13.89
CA SER A 596 -9.08 3.97 12.56
C SER A 596 -8.09 4.15 11.39
N GLU A 597 -6.79 4.30 11.70
CA GLU A 597 -5.72 4.59 10.77
C GLU A 597 -4.46 3.81 11.19
N LEU A 598 -3.73 3.30 10.20
CA LEU A 598 -2.45 2.66 10.46
C LEU A 598 -1.38 3.70 10.79
N VAL A 599 -0.43 3.37 11.64
CA VAL A 599 0.70 4.25 11.96
C VAL A 599 1.64 4.38 10.75
N ASP A 600 2.29 5.53 10.59
CA ASP A 600 3.33 5.70 9.57
C ASP A 600 4.51 4.75 9.81
N ILE A 601 5.06 4.16 8.74
CA ILE A 601 6.11 3.13 8.82
C ILE A 601 7.36 3.59 9.58
N ASP A 602 7.69 4.89 9.50
CA ASP A 602 8.87 5.49 10.15
C ASP A 602 8.76 5.58 11.67
N HIS A 603 7.55 5.47 12.22
CA HIS A 603 7.28 5.49 13.65
C HIS A 603 7.09 4.09 14.24
N LEU A 604 7.19 3.04 13.42
CA LEU A 604 7.06 1.67 13.89
C LEU A 604 8.38 1.19 14.53
N PRO A 605 8.32 0.47 15.67
CA PRO A 605 9.51 -0.11 16.27
C PRO A 605 10.09 -1.19 15.35
N VAL A 606 11.42 -1.25 15.27
CA VAL A 606 12.16 -2.21 14.45
C VAL A 606 12.84 -3.23 15.35
N LEU A 607 12.56 -4.51 15.11
CA LEU A 607 13.13 -5.63 15.84
C LEU A 607 14.20 -6.34 15.01
N SER A 608 15.28 -6.73 15.66
CA SER A 608 16.30 -7.64 15.12
C SER A 608 15.72 -9.03 14.86
N TYR A 609 16.45 -9.89 14.16
CA TYR A 609 16.02 -11.28 13.96
C TYR A 609 15.79 -12.08 15.26
N GLN A 610 16.37 -11.63 16.37
CA GLN A 610 16.19 -12.22 17.71
C GLN A 610 15.01 -11.62 18.48
N GLY A 611 14.25 -10.68 17.90
CA GLY A 611 13.12 -10.01 18.56
C GLY A 611 13.50 -8.83 19.45
N ASN A 612 14.77 -8.43 19.48
CA ASN A 612 15.23 -7.28 20.27
C ASN A 612 15.01 -5.97 19.51
N GLU A 613 14.47 -4.95 20.17
CA GLU A 613 14.29 -3.62 19.57
C GLU A 613 15.62 -2.94 19.25
N LEU A 614 15.71 -2.36 18.06
CA LEU A 614 16.91 -1.71 17.54
C LEU A 614 16.61 -0.28 17.11
N SER A 615 17.57 0.62 17.36
CA SER A 615 17.59 1.93 16.70
C SER A 615 18.00 1.79 15.22
N GLY A 616 17.55 2.71 14.36
CA GLY A 616 17.84 2.66 12.92
C GLY A 616 19.34 2.62 12.57
N LEU A 617 20.20 3.26 13.38
CA LEU A 617 21.66 3.21 13.23
C LEU A 617 22.22 1.84 13.59
N ALA A 618 21.76 1.25 14.71
CA ALA A 618 22.20 -0.08 15.13
C ALA A 618 21.77 -1.15 14.12
N PHE A 619 20.54 -1.03 13.60
CA PHE A 619 20.00 -1.89 12.56
C PHE A 619 20.84 -1.87 11.27
N SER A 620 21.18 -0.67 10.79
CA SER A 620 21.99 -0.50 9.57
C SER A 620 23.39 -1.10 9.74
N ARG A 621 24.03 -0.88 10.90
CA ARG A 621 25.34 -1.44 11.21
C ARG A 621 25.32 -2.97 11.28
N GLN A 622 24.34 -3.56 11.97
CA GLN A 622 24.21 -5.02 12.05
C GLN A 622 23.98 -5.67 10.68
N THR A 623 23.21 -5.00 9.82
CA THR A 623 22.99 -5.43 8.43
C THR A 623 24.31 -5.46 7.66
N GLU A 624 25.09 -4.38 7.73
CA GLU A 624 26.38 -4.29 7.03
C GLU A 624 27.39 -5.33 7.53
N GLU A 625 27.50 -5.49 8.85
CA GLU A 625 28.37 -6.50 9.47
C GLU A 625 27.98 -7.92 9.04
N TYR A 626 26.69 -8.24 9.04
CA TYR A 626 26.22 -9.55 8.61
C TYR A 626 26.40 -9.76 7.10
N ALA A 627 26.19 -8.75 6.27
CA ALA A 627 26.43 -8.84 4.84
C ALA A 627 27.91 -9.14 4.52
N GLN A 628 28.85 -8.53 5.23
CA GLN A 628 30.29 -8.82 5.09
C GLN A 628 30.62 -10.26 5.54
N GLN A 629 30.05 -10.72 6.65
CA GLN A 629 30.20 -12.11 7.10
C GLN A 629 29.59 -13.10 6.11
N PHE A 630 28.44 -12.79 5.54
CA PHE A 630 27.79 -13.62 4.52
C PHE A 630 28.67 -13.73 3.27
N ARG A 631 29.22 -12.61 2.79
CA ARG A 631 30.08 -12.58 1.59
C ARG A 631 31.32 -13.44 1.72
N SER A 632 31.96 -13.43 2.89
CA SER A 632 33.15 -14.25 3.17
C SER A 632 32.82 -15.73 3.38
N ARG A 633 31.72 -16.05 4.07
CA ARG A 633 31.34 -17.45 4.38
C ARG A 633 30.63 -18.16 3.23
N TYR A 634 29.67 -17.50 2.60
CA TYR A 634 28.76 -18.10 1.61
C TYR A 634 28.85 -17.46 0.23
N GLY A 635 29.30 -16.21 0.14
CA GLY A 635 29.38 -15.46 -1.11
C GLY A 635 30.56 -15.78 -2.01
N GLY A 636 31.54 -16.55 -1.54
CA GLY A 636 32.78 -16.87 -2.28
C GLY A 636 33.68 -15.65 -2.52
N CYS A 637 33.50 -14.56 -1.76
CA CYS A 637 34.29 -13.35 -1.88
C CYS A 637 35.58 -13.45 -1.04
N ASN A 638 36.73 -13.72 -1.68
CA ASN A 638 38.05 -13.57 -1.06
C ASN A 638 38.63 -12.19 -1.35
N ASP A 639 39.27 -11.56 -0.34
CA ASP A 639 39.76 -10.17 -0.36
C ASP A 639 40.72 -9.83 -1.53
N ASP A 640 41.38 -10.83 -2.13
CA ASP A 640 42.46 -10.59 -3.10
C ASP A 640 42.05 -10.61 -4.59
N ARG A 641 40.79 -10.89 -4.96
CA ARG A 641 40.47 -11.23 -6.37
C ARG A 641 39.29 -10.54 -7.06
N VAL A 642 38.65 -9.52 -6.49
CA VAL A 642 37.46 -8.98 -7.14
C VAL A 642 37.44 -7.45 -7.22
N VAL A 643 37.87 -6.96 -8.39
CA VAL A 643 37.73 -5.57 -8.83
C VAL A 643 36.40 -5.47 -9.59
N ASN A 644 35.42 -4.76 -9.02
CA ASN A 644 34.07 -4.46 -9.57
C ASN A 644 32.91 -5.39 -9.16
N VAL A 645 32.72 -5.64 -7.86
CA VAL A 645 31.42 -6.08 -7.34
C VAL A 645 30.77 -4.92 -6.59
N ARG A 646 29.48 -4.65 -6.83
CA ARG A 646 28.78 -3.57 -6.11
C ARG A 646 28.76 -3.92 -4.61
N PRO A 647 28.79 -2.91 -3.72
CA PRO A 647 28.67 -3.15 -2.28
C PRO A 647 27.43 -3.99 -1.91
N ASP A 648 26.37 -3.88 -2.70
CA ASP A 648 25.09 -4.58 -2.47
C ASP A 648 25.05 -6.04 -2.96
N ASP A 649 26.05 -6.50 -3.71
CA ASP A 649 26.07 -7.86 -4.26
C ASP A 649 26.63 -8.86 -3.24
N LEU A 650 25.81 -9.84 -2.84
CA LEU A 650 26.17 -10.83 -1.81
C LEU A 650 27.10 -11.95 -2.31
N PHE A 651 27.30 -12.09 -3.62
CA PHE A 651 28.05 -13.18 -4.23
C PHE A 651 29.13 -12.65 -5.17
N CYS A 652 30.33 -13.23 -5.11
CA CYS A 652 31.47 -12.90 -5.97
C CYS A 652 31.80 -14.05 -6.92
N LEU A 653 30.79 -14.58 -7.61
CA LEU A 653 30.96 -15.66 -8.57
C LEU A 653 31.56 -15.11 -9.87
N SER A 654 32.55 -15.81 -10.43
CA SER A 654 33.01 -15.55 -11.80
C SER A 654 31.86 -15.95 -12.73
N GLY A 655 31.38 -15.01 -13.55
CA GLY A 655 30.31 -15.28 -14.52
C GLY A 655 30.71 -16.27 -15.61
#